data_AF-A0AAV1YWC4-F1
#
_entry.id   AF-A0AAV1YWC4-F1
#
_cell.length_a   1.000
_cell.length_b   1.000
_cell.length_c   1.000
_cell.angle_alpha   90.00
_cell.angle_beta   90.00
_cell.angle_gamma   90.00
#
_symmetry.space_group_name_H-M   'P 1'
#
loop_
_entity.id
_entity.type
_entity.pdbx_description
1 polymer ?
#
loop_
_entity_poly.entity_id
_entity_poly.type
_entity_poly.pdbx_seq_one_letter_code
_entity_poly.pdbx_strand_id
1 'polypeptide(L)'
;MSLSKITLFVLATLAVISTLVAKLQNIVHISNDVEYDDIKLEYFRDDLYPNDRRQHLMWFLQISDLHLSIFKDQGRSSDLKKFCNETVSVVRPSVVLATGDLVDSRTADLLGSRQYVEEWRIYKQILYESGVTVNTTWLDIRGNHDNFNVLSLDDKDDLYRKYSKQGGKYRRSYSYTLQQGSETYTFIGIDACMDPGPKRPFNFLGVLKKDEYSHVKKLLDDSRGGNMTIWFGHYPTSTIVSPNPGIRELMKGTGPYLCGHLHTLGGIVPEMYTLQSTGALELELADWKDRRKYRICAVDHGIFSFFDNHIEDWPLILVTNPKDAMMLMPAIEPLYRIMKSTHIRVLIFSPYPIALAKVKINDDAWIELKLSEAPLYVAKWEPLKYMEGLHTMSVYAKDTTGKERTISHQFSLDNSRPTFPLGARLALMGHISVGQAIFGVALLITLLPLCIMKIYLCFGKGEGIKLKSERGFCRRTIFKFSLLANVDILFWPVVIGALYVAVGPWFVGYIIDDHVGVCFVWGIFLGGTFLPGGLQYFAGTLYLLTFYIPFILCLSNCLYLQYKSIRDGRPKPCSLYFYICRHFLMLFFILWQALWAIVYFFSYGTLAFFLGFTHTWSVVMALILWRLVITLPESKIISIGRPRQVVGTPLLPSSQANKRLSQPTEEPMSPS
;
A
#
# COMPACT_ATOMS: atom_id res chain seq x y z
N MET A 1 27.21 37.58 6.58
CA MET A 1 26.05 36.99 7.29
C MET A 1 26.35 35.53 7.58
N SER A 2 26.64 35.15 8.84
CA SER A 2 26.77 33.73 9.18
C SER A 2 25.37 33.12 9.26
N LEU A 3 25.03 32.19 8.36
CA LEU A 3 23.82 31.38 8.49
C LEU A 3 23.84 30.69 9.86
N SER A 4 22.81 30.93 10.68
CA SER A 4 22.74 30.31 11.99
C SER A 4 22.66 28.78 11.84
N LYS A 5 23.22 28.02 12.77
CA LYS A 5 23.15 26.54 12.76
C LYS A 5 21.69 26.03 12.71
N ILE A 6 20.74 26.83 13.22
CA ILE A 6 19.30 26.55 13.15
C ILE A 6 18.80 26.70 11.70
N THR A 7 19.26 27.73 10.99
CA THR A 7 18.94 27.92 9.56
C THR A 7 19.50 26.78 8.73
N LEU A 8 20.73 26.32 9.01
CA LEU A 8 21.32 25.16 8.32
C LEU A 8 20.52 23.87 8.56
N PHE A 9 20.04 23.65 9.79
CA PHE A 9 19.21 22.50 10.13
C PHE A 9 17.82 22.54 9.46
N VAL A 10 17.18 23.72 9.44
CA VAL A 10 15.91 23.91 8.73
C VAL A 10 16.09 23.69 7.23
N LEU A 11 17.15 24.23 6.63
CA LEU A 11 17.47 24.02 5.22
C LEU A 11 17.76 22.56 4.90
N ALA A 12 18.51 21.84 5.76
CA ALA A 12 18.76 20.41 5.59
C ALA A 12 17.46 19.59 5.69
N THR A 13 16.58 19.93 6.63
CA THR A 13 15.27 19.26 6.79
C THR A 13 14.38 19.52 5.57
N LEU A 14 14.32 20.77 5.10
CA LEU A 14 13.57 21.14 3.90
C LEU A 14 14.14 20.46 2.64
N ALA A 15 15.47 20.34 2.54
CA ALA A 15 16.11 19.63 1.43
C ALA A 15 15.78 18.13 1.45
N VAL A 16 15.76 17.49 2.62
CA VAL A 16 15.34 16.08 2.75
C VAL A 16 13.86 15.92 2.36
N ILE A 17 12.98 16.78 2.87
CA ILE A 17 11.55 16.75 2.53
C ILE A 17 11.35 16.99 1.03
N SER A 18 12.03 17.99 0.45
CA SER A 18 11.97 18.30 -0.98
C SER A 18 12.47 17.14 -1.84
N THR A 19 13.58 16.51 -1.44
CA THR A 19 14.11 15.32 -2.14
C THR A 19 13.13 14.15 -2.07
N LEU A 20 12.47 13.95 -0.92
CA LEU A 20 11.46 12.91 -0.75
C LEU A 20 10.23 13.18 -1.62
N VAL A 21 9.76 14.43 -1.65
CA VAL A 21 8.64 14.87 -2.50
C VAL A 21 8.98 14.69 -3.97
N ALA A 22 10.18 15.10 -4.41
CA ALA A 22 10.65 14.92 -5.78
C ALA A 22 10.74 13.43 -6.16
N LYS A 23 11.25 12.57 -5.27
CA LYS A 23 11.26 11.12 -5.50
C LYS A 23 9.85 10.55 -5.61
N LEU A 24 8.93 10.96 -4.74
CA LEU A 24 7.53 10.54 -4.79
C LEU A 24 6.88 10.98 -6.10
N GLN A 25 7.07 12.23 -6.52
CA GLN A 25 6.57 12.76 -7.78
C GLN A 25 7.07 11.97 -8.98
N ASN A 26 8.37 11.64 -9.02
CA ASN A 26 8.95 10.83 -10.09
C ASN A 26 8.38 9.40 -10.12
N ILE A 27 8.07 8.80 -8.98
CA ILE A 27 7.51 7.44 -8.90
C ILE A 27 6.07 7.41 -9.43
N VAL A 28 5.26 8.44 -9.15
CA VAL A 28 3.86 8.53 -9.57
C VAL A 28 3.66 9.31 -10.87
N HIS A 29 4.76 9.62 -11.55
CA HIS A 29 4.74 10.33 -12.82
C HIS A 29 4.30 9.38 -13.93
N ILE A 30 3.32 9.81 -14.70
CA ILE A 30 2.87 9.12 -15.90
C ILE A 30 3.48 9.90 -17.07
N SER A 31 4.34 9.25 -17.85
CA SER A 31 4.83 9.86 -19.09
C SER A 31 3.71 9.85 -20.10
N ASN A 32 3.28 11.03 -20.54
CA ASN A 32 2.47 11.18 -21.74
C ASN A 32 3.34 11.19 -23.01
N ASP A 33 4.66 11.37 -22.84
CA ASP A 33 5.64 11.34 -23.91
C ASP A 33 5.91 9.88 -24.27
N VAL A 34 5.06 9.34 -25.14
CA VAL A 34 5.50 8.28 -26.03
C VAL A 34 6.03 9.01 -27.26
N GLU A 35 7.33 8.90 -27.51
CA GLU A 35 7.87 9.23 -28.84
C GLU A 35 7.06 8.40 -29.83
N TYR A 36 6.17 9.07 -30.57
CA TYR A 36 5.62 8.50 -31.77
C TYR A 36 6.84 8.26 -32.66
N ASP A 37 7.29 7.01 -32.73
CA ASP A 37 7.99 6.53 -33.91
C ASP A 37 7.06 6.95 -35.05
N ASP A 38 7.45 7.98 -35.80
CA ASP A 38 6.69 8.62 -36.89
C ASP A 38 5.74 7.61 -37.50
N ILE A 39 4.42 7.86 -37.45
CA ILE A 39 3.35 6.96 -37.92
C ILE A 39 3.86 6.17 -39.12
N LYS A 40 4.33 4.93 -38.88
CA LYS A 40 5.04 4.19 -39.91
C LYS A 40 4.06 4.00 -41.06
N LEU A 41 4.47 4.32 -42.28
CA LEU A 41 3.68 4.11 -43.50
C LEU A 41 3.13 2.66 -43.59
N GLU A 42 3.74 1.71 -42.90
CA GLU A 42 3.27 0.34 -42.70
C GLU A 42 1.90 0.24 -41.99
N TYR A 43 1.59 1.12 -41.03
CA TYR A 43 0.28 1.15 -40.36
C TYR A 43 -0.87 1.50 -41.33
N PHE A 44 -0.58 2.22 -42.41
CA PHE A 44 -1.56 2.50 -43.46
C PHE A 44 -1.84 1.30 -44.37
N ARG A 45 -0.99 0.26 -44.38
CA ARG A 45 -1.19 -0.98 -45.14
C ARG A 45 -1.96 -2.06 -44.37
N ASP A 46 -2.20 -1.87 -43.08
CA ASP A 46 -3.00 -2.77 -42.25
C ASP A 46 -4.50 -2.57 -42.51
N ASP A 47 -5.17 -3.57 -43.08
CA ASP A 47 -6.62 -3.62 -43.32
C ASP A 47 -7.41 -4.10 -42.08
N LEU A 48 -6.72 -4.36 -40.95
CA LEU A 48 -7.35 -4.72 -39.69
C LEU A 48 -7.77 -3.47 -38.91
N TYR A 49 -9.05 -3.11 -38.99
CA TYR A 49 -9.63 -2.01 -38.23
C TYR A 49 -11.09 -2.28 -37.82
N PRO A 50 -11.56 -1.69 -36.71
CA PRO A 50 -12.91 -1.86 -36.24
C PRO A 50 -13.96 -1.45 -37.30
N ASN A 51 -14.85 -2.38 -37.61
CA ASN A 51 -15.92 -2.23 -38.61
C ASN A 51 -17.26 -2.75 -38.06
N ASP A 52 -18.20 -3.12 -38.93
CA ASP A 52 -19.53 -3.62 -38.54
C ASP A 52 -19.56 -5.12 -38.19
N ARG A 53 -18.45 -5.86 -38.28
CA ARG A 53 -18.40 -7.32 -38.06
C ARG A 53 -17.82 -7.71 -36.71
N ARG A 54 -18.30 -8.82 -36.12
CA ARG A 54 -17.85 -9.32 -34.81
C ARG A 54 -16.47 -9.99 -34.79
N GLN A 55 -15.77 -10.07 -35.91
CA GLN A 55 -14.40 -10.59 -35.98
C GLN A 55 -13.42 -9.81 -35.09
N HIS A 56 -12.32 -10.46 -34.71
CA HIS A 56 -11.24 -9.88 -33.90
C HIS A 56 -11.69 -9.33 -32.55
N LEU A 57 -12.67 -9.99 -31.93
CA LEU A 57 -13.27 -9.57 -30.67
C LEU A 57 -13.32 -10.72 -29.68
N MET A 58 -12.65 -10.54 -28.55
CA MET A 58 -12.78 -11.41 -27.38
C MET A 58 -13.32 -10.62 -26.18
N TRP A 59 -13.97 -11.29 -25.25
CA TRP A 59 -14.26 -10.71 -23.94
C TRP A 59 -14.15 -11.74 -22.83
N PHE A 60 -13.86 -11.24 -21.63
CA PHE A 60 -13.65 -12.02 -20.43
C PHE A 60 -14.11 -11.24 -19.20
N LEU A 61 -14.25 -11.94 -18.07
CA LEU A 61 -14.63 -11.34 -16.79
C LEU A 61 -13.50 -11.43 -15.77
N GLN A 62 -13.49 -10.54 -14.80
CA GLN A 62 -12.67 -10.62 -13.60
C GLN A 62 -13.54 -10.45 -12.35
N ILE A 63 -13.27 -11.26 -11.33
CA ILE A 63 -13.72 -11.10 -9.95
C ILE A 63 -12.51 -11.18 -9.03
N SER A 64 -12.58 -10.54 -7.86
CA SER A 64 -11.48 -10.49 -6.91
C SER A 64 -11.99 -10.39 -5.48
N ASP A 65 -11.16 -10.81 -4.53
CA ASP A 65 -11.37 -10.55 -3.10
C ASP A 65 -12.75 -11.01 -2.65
N LEU A 66 -13.01 -12.31 -2.84
CA LEU A 66 -14.28 -12.98 -2.54
C LEU A 66 -14.53 -13.02 -1.04
N HIS A 67 -13.50 -13.32 -0.26
CA HIS A 67 -13.54 -13.50 1.20
C HIS A 67 -14.75 -14.33 1.64
N LEU A 68 -14.93 -15.50 1.00
CA LEU A 68 -15.95 -16.44 1.44
C LEU A 68 -15.66 -16.83 2.89
N SER A 69 -16.63 -16.60 3.76
CA SER A 69 -16.44 -16.75 5.20
C SER A 69 -17.54 -17.55 5.85
N ILE A 70 -17.17 -18.43 6.78
CA ILE A 70 -18.14 -19.10 7.68
C ILE A 70 -18.58 -18.21 8.85
N PHE A 71 -17.91 -17.07 9.08
CA PHE A 71 -18.20 -16.19 10.22
C PHE A 71 -18.83 -14.86 9.83
N LYS A 72 -18.60 -14.39 8.60
CA LYS A 72 -19.02 -13.05 8.14
C LYS A 72 -19.80 -13.16 6.83
N ASP A 73 -20.89 -12.40 6.76
CA ASP A 73 -21.67 -12.16 5.54
C ASP A 73 -21.81 -13.37 4.61
N GLN A 74 -22.76 -14.25 4.95
CA GLN A 74 -23.09 -15.43 4.15
C GLN A 74 -23.61 -15.08 2.74
N GLY A 75 -24.03 -13.82 2.51
CA GLY A 75 -24.49 -13.35 1.21
C GLY A 75 -23.41 -13.43 0.12
N ARG A 76 -22.12 -13.34 0.50
CA ARG A 76 -20.99 -13.46 -0.44
C ARG A 76 -21.06 -14.72 -1.29
N SER A 77 -21.42 -15.83 -0.65
CA SER A 77 -21.52 -17.15 -1.25
C SER A 77 -22.72 -17.28 -2.19
N SER A 78 -23.89 -16.80 -1.75
CA SER A 78 -25.10 -16.83 -2.58
C SER A 78 -24.97 -15.94 -3.81
N ASP A 79 -24.38 -14.75 -3.64
CA ASP A 79 -24.18 -13.80 -4.72
C ASP A 79 -23.15 -14.34 -5.72
N LEU A 80 -22.09 -15.04 -5.25
CA LEU A 80 -21.11 -15.64 -6.14
C LEU A 80 -21.75 -16.75 -6.98
N LYS A 81 -22.59 -17.58 -6.35
CA LYS A 81 -23.38 -18.59 -7.07
C LYS A 81 -24.32 -17.94 -8.09
N LYS A 82 -24.96 -16.82 -7.75
CA LYS A 82 -25.79 -16.03 -8.65
C LYS A 82 -24.98 -15.45 -9.82
N PHE A 83 -23.80 -14.90 -9.56
CA PHE A 83 -22.88 -14.43 -10.60
C PHE A 83 -22.53 -15.54 -11.59
N CYS A 84 -22.16 -16.72 -11.09
CA CYS A 84 -21.87 -17.88 -11.93
C CYS A 84 -23.09 -18.33 -12.76
N ASN A 85 -24.28 -18.39 -12.15
CA ASN A 85 -25.48 -18.91 -12.81
C ASN A 85 -26.11 -17.92 -13.79
N GLU A 86 -26.09 -16.62 -13.47
CA GLU A 86 -26.79 -15.59 -14.23
C GLU A 86 -25.83 -14.75 -15.06
N THR A 87 -24.86 -14.11 -14.41
CA THR A 87 -23.98 -13.15 -15.09
C THR A 87 -23.05 -13.83 -16.10
N VAL A 88 -22.36 -14.90 -15.69
CA VAL A 88 -21.48 -15.65 -16.60
C VAL A 88 -22.28 -16.30 -17.73
N SER A 89 -23.48 -16.83 -17.45
CA SER A 89 -24.36 -17.45 -18.44
C SER A 89 -24.91 -16.47 -19.49
N VAL A 90 -25.19 -15.22 -19.09
CA VAL A 90 -25.65 -14.16 -19.99
C VAL A 90 -24.48 -13.58 -20.80
N VAL A 91 -23.36 -13.29 -20.14
CA VAL A 91 -22.19 -12.67 -20.80
C VAL A 91 -21.47 -13.67 -21.72
N ARG A 92 -21.46 -14.96 -21.36
CA ARG A 92 -20.73 -16.03 -22.05
C ARG A 92 -19.27 -15.65 -22.37
N PRO A 93 -18.48 -15.25 -21.35
CA PRO A 93 -17.10 -14.85 -21.55
C PRO A 93 -16.24 -16.05 -21.95
N SER A 94 -15.13 -15.78 -22.64
CA SER A 94 -14.16 -16.85 -22.97
C SER A 94 -13.39 -17.33 -21.73
N VAL A 95 -13.15 -16.41 -20.78
CA VAL A 95 -12.39 -16.64 -19.55
C VAL A 95 -13.05 -15.88 -18.39
N VAL A 96 -12.99 -16.43 -17.18
CA VAL A 96 -13.22 -15.71 -15.92
C VAL A 96 -11.93 -15.78 -15.10
N LEU A 97 -11.43 -14.61 -14.69
CA LEU A 97 -10.31 -14.48 -13.77
C LEU A 97 -10.82 -14.32 -12.34
N ALA A 98 -10.31 -15.13 -11.41
CA ALA A 98 -10.51 -14.97 -9.97
C ALA A 98 -9.19 -14.60 -9.30
N THR A 99 -8.98 -13.30 -9.05
CA THR A 99 -7.68 -12.70 -8.70
C THR A 99 -7.33 -12.75 -7.21
N GLY A 100 -7.58 -13.87 -6.55
CA GLY A 100 -7.16 -14.12 -5.17
C GLY A 100 -8.11 -13.65 -4.08
N ASP A 101 -7.72 -13.99 -2.85
CA ASP A 101 -8.53 -13.89 -1.63
C ASP A 101 -9.90 -14.56 -1.82
N LEU A 102 -9.83 -15.82 -2.26
CA LEU A 102 -10.99 -16.67 -2.55
C LEU A 102 -11.75 -17.01 -1.26
N VAL A 103 -11.04 -17.18 -0.15
CA VAL A 103 -11.59 -17.41 1.20
C VAL A 103 -11.16 -16.30 2.17
N ASP A 104 -11.83 -16.19 3.33
CA ASP A 104 -11.52 -15.13 4.30
C ASP A 104 -10.44 -15.53 5.30
N SER A 105 -10.35 -16.79 5.74
CA SER A 105 -9.26 -17.28 6.60
C SER A 105 -9.02 -16.46 7.88
N ARG A 106 -10.04 -15.74 8.36
CA ARG A 106 -9.99 -14.94 9.60
C ARG A 106 -10.73 -15.66 10.72
N THR A 107 -10.23 -15.53 11.93
CA THR A 107 -10.93 -16.01 13.12
C THR A 107 -12.20 -15.20 13.36
N ALA A 108 -13.16 -15.77 14.10
CA ALA A 108 -14.45 -15.12 14.38
C ALA A 108 -14.32 -13.73 15.05
N ASP A 109 -13.30 -13.57 15.90
CA ASP A 109 -12.94 -12.31 16.59
C ASP A 109 -12.24 -11.28 15.70
N LEU A 110 -11.85 -11.65 14.48
CA LEU A 110 -11.11 -10.82 13.53
C LEU A 110 -9.73 -10.36 14.01
N LEU A 111 -9.09 -11.05 14.96
CA LEU A 111 -7.74 -10.75 15.45
C LEU A 111 -6.69 -11.75 14.94
N GLY A 112 -7.09 -12.99 14.70
CA GLY A 112 -6.25 -14.07 14.17
C GLY A 112 -6.55 -14.43 12.71
N SER A 113 -5.80 -15.39 12.20
CA SER A 113 -5.99 -15.97 10.87
C SER A 113 -5.51 -17.41 10.82
N ARG A 114 -6.25 -18.27 10.11
CA ARG A 114 -5.88 -19.66 9.78
C ARG A 114 -6.73 -20.14 8.60
N GLN A 115 -6.35 -21.24 7.99
CA GLN A 115 -7.16 -21.87 6.94
C GLN A 115 -8.36 -22.62 7.53
N TYR A 116 -9.52 -22.50 6.88
CA TYR A 116 -10.76 -23.22 7.22
C TYR A 116 -11.23 -24.05 6.04
N VAL A 117 -11.25 -25.37 6.21
CA VAL A 117 -11.64 -26.31 5.14
C VAL A 117 -13.08 -26.04 4.66
N GLU A 118 -13.96 -25.58 5.54
CA GLU A 118 -15.34 -25.25 5.24
C GLU A 118 -15.45 -24.10 4.22
N GLU A 119 -14.67 -23.03 4.34
CA GLU A 119 -14.66 -21.90 3.40
C GLU A 119 -14.23 -22.36 2.00
N TRP A 120 -13.20 -23.20 1.93
CA TRP A 120 -12.72 -23.80 0.69
C TRP A 120 -13.71 -24.79 0.06
N ARG A 121 -14.43 -25.56 0.89
CA ARG A 121 -15.52 -26.43 0.41
C ARG A 121 -16.65 -25.61 -0.21
N ILE A 122 -17.02 -24.48 0.41
CA ILE A 122 -18.03 -23.57 -0.15
C ILE A 122 -17.60 -23.07 -1.53
N TYR A 123 -16.36 -22.58 -1.67
CA TYR A 123 -15.82 -22.13 -2.96
C TYR A 123 -15.95 -23.22 -4.04
N LYS A 124 -15.40 -24.41 -3.76
CA LYS A 124 -15.42 -25.55 -4.69
C LYS A 124 -16.85 -25.99 -5.03
N GLN A 125 -17.74 -26.02 -4.04
CA GLN A 125 -19.13 -26.42 -4.22
C GLN A 125 -19.89 -25.42 -5.10
N ILE A 126 -19.67 -24.11 -4.95
CA ILE A 126 -20.30 -23.11 -5.82
C ILE A 126 -19.89 -23.31 -7.29
N LEU A 127 -18.59 -23.52 -7.55
CA LEU A 127 -18.10 -23.77 -8.91
C LEU A 127 -18.65 -25.08 -9.50
N TYR A 128 -18.81 -26.10 -8.66
CA TYR A 128 -19.36 -27.40 -9.07
C TYR A 128 -20.87 -27.31 -9.37
N GLU A 129 -21.65 -26.79 -8.42
CA GLU A 129 -23.12 -26.72 -8.53
C GLU A 129 -23.61 -25.75 -9.59
N SER A 130 -22.87 -24.66 -9.84
CA SER A 130 -23.20 -23.75 -10.94
C SER A 130 -22.87 -24.32 -12.32
N GLY A 131 -22.01 -25.35 -12.39
CA GLY A 131 -21.49 -25.87 -13.65
C GLY A 131 -20.65 -24.86 -14.44
N VAL A 132 -20.27 -23.71 -13.85
CA VAL A 132 -19.62 -22.60 -14.57
C VAL A 132 -18.34 -23.02 -15.28
N THR A 133 -17.59 -23.96 -14.69
CA THR A 133 -16.31 -24.43 -15.24
C THR A 133 -16.44 -25.48 -16.34
N VAL A 134 -17.67 -25.87 -16.71
CA VAL A 134 -17.96 -26.76 -17.86
C VAL A 134 -17.88 -25.97 -19.17
N ASN A 135 -18.49 -24.78 -19.19
CA ASN A 135 -18.62 -23.97 -20.40
C ASN A 135 -17.62 -22.81 -20.47
N THR A 136 -17.06 -22.41 -19.33
CA THR A 136 -16.20 -21.24 -19.24
C THR A 136 -14.87 -21.59 -18.58
N THR A 137 -13.77 -21.12 -19.18
CA THR A 137 -12.44 -21.28 -18.58
C THR A 137 -12.33 -20.42 -17.34
N TRP A 138 -12.10 -21.06 -16.19
CA TRP A 138 -11.97 -20.38 -14.90
C TRP A 138 -10.52 -20.40 -14.42
N LEU A 139 -9.88 -19.23 -14.36
CA LEU A 139 -8.48 -19.07 -13.97
C LEU A 139 -8.43 -18.38 -12.60
N ASP A 140 -8.18 -19.16 -11.54
CA ASP A 140 -7.98 -18.64 -10.20
C ASP A 140 -6.49 -18.57 -9.83
N ILE A 141 -6.15 -17.60 -8.99
CA ILE A 141 -4.83 -17.44 -8.39
C ILE A 141 -5.04 -17.20 -6.89
N ARG A 142 -4.05 -17.53 -6.06
CA ARG A 142 -4.13 -17.31 -4.61
C ARG A 142 -3.86 -15.85 -4.23
N GLY A 143 -4.53 -15.39 -3.18
CA GLY A 143 -4.21 -14.15 -2.45
C GLY A 143 -3.62 -14.41 -1.06
N ASN A 144 -3.36 -13.37 -0.29
CA ASN A 144 -2.75 -13.55 1.04
C ASN A 144 -3.67 -14.30 2.01
N HIS A 145 -5.00 -14.12 1.94
CA HIS A 145 -5.95 -14.85 2.78
C HIS A 145 -5.97 -16.34 2.47
N ASP A 146 -5.74 -16.69 1.20
CA ASP A 146 -5.62 -18.08 0.74
C ASP A 146 -4.32 -18.76 1.23
N ASN A 147 -3.39 -17.98 1.79
CA ASN A 147 -2.06 -18.38 2.22
C ASN A 147 -1.74 -17.98 3.68
N PHE A 148 -2.75 -17.65 4.49
CA PHE A 148 -2.53 -17.41 5.92
C PHE A 148 -2.26 -18.71 6.66
N ASN A 149 -1.24 -18.70 7.52
CA ASN A 149 -0.91 -19.82 8.41
C ASN A 149 -0.52 -21.10 7.64
N VAL A 150 0.22 -20.94 6.54
CA VAL A 150 0.68 -22.05 5.69
C VAL A 150 2.20 -22.08 5.70
N LEU A 151 2.80 -23.18 6.17
CA LEU A 151 4.26 -23.26 6.32
C LEU A 151 4.99 -23.35 4.97
N SER A 152 4.41 -24.10 4.02
CA SER A 152 4.97 -24.29 2.69
C SER A 152 3.90 -24.74 1.70
N LEU A 153 4.22 -24.73 0.41
CA LEU A 153 3.32 -25.19 -0.66
C LEU A 153 2.97 -26.69 -0.61
N ASP A 154 3.75 -27.48 0.13
CA ASP A 154 3.52 -28.92 0.31
C ASP A 154 2.84 -29.22 1.66
N ASP A 155 2.48 -28.19 2.42
CA ASP A 155 1.76 -28.33 3.67
C ASP A 155 0.32 -28.85 3.42
N LYS A 156 -0.18 -29.67 4.33
CA LYS A 156 -1.57 -30.15 4.33
C LYS A 156 -2.59 -28.99 4.39
N ASP A 157 -2.16 -27.86 4.94
CA ASP A 157 -2.96 -26.65 5.12
C ASP A 157 -2.85 -25.71 3.90
N ASP A 158 -2.08 -26.03 2.84
CA ASP A 158 -2.23 -25.39 1.52
C ASP A 158 -3.52 -25.89 0.85
N LEU A 159 -4.64 -25.33 1.30
CA LEU A 159 -5.97 -25.71 0.84
C LEU A 159 -6.27 -25.17 -0.58
N TYR A 160 -5.58 -24.13 -1.03
CA TYR A 160 -5.67 -23.66 -2.42
C TYR A 160 -5.32 -24.79 -3.38
N ARG A 161 -4.20 -25.50 -3.16
CA ARG A 161 -3.77 -26.65 -3.98
C ARG A 161 -4.83 -27.76 -4.10
N LYS A 162 -5.76 -27.87 -3.13
CA LYS A 162 -6.75 -28.94 -3.05
C LYS A 162 -8.15 -28.55 -3.51
N TYR A 163 -8.53 -27.29 -3.32
CA TYR A 163 -9.93 -26.85 -3.50
C TYR A 163 -10.13 -25.85 -4.63
N SER A 164 -9.10 -25.11 -5.05
CA SER A 164 -9.22 -24.19 -6.18
C SER A 164 -9.20 -24.94 -7.52
N LYS A 165 -9.59 -24.25 -8.59
CA LYS A 165 -9.64 -24.80 -9.95
C LYS A 165 -8.24 -25.04 -10.50
N GLN A 166 -7.31 -24.11 -10.29
CA GLN A 166 -5.98 -24.16 -10.89
C GLN A 166 -4.91 -24.68 -9.93
N GLY A 167 -5.14 -24.59 -8.62
CA GLY A 167 -4.18 -24.99 -7.59
C GLY A 167 -3.78 -26.45 -7.64
N GLY A 168 -4.66 -27.36 -8.08
CA GLY A 168 -4.27 -28.77 -8.28
C GLY A 168 -3.27 -28.97 -9.42
N LYS A 169 -3.37 -28.15 -10.47
CA LYS A 169 -2.58 -28.26 -11.70
C LYS A 169 -1.25 -27.51 -11.62
N TYR A 170 -1.26 -26.31 -11.03
CA TYR A 170 -0.10 -25.44 -10.97
C TYR A 170 0.30 -25.17 -9.53
N ARG A 171 1.60 -25.19 -9.24
CA ARG A 171 2.11 -24.95 -7.88
C ARG A 171 2.08 -23.46 -7.52
N ARG A 172 2.48 -22.62 -8.46
CA ARG A 172 2.55 -21.15 -8.36
C ARG A 172 2.08 -20.52 -9.69
N SER A 173 2.82 -19.55 -10.23
CA SER A 173 2.47 -18.84 -11.46
C SER A 173 2.33 -19.78 -12.65
N TYR A 174 1.39 -19.46 -13.53
CA TYR A 174 1.08 -20.27 -14.70
C TYR A 174 0.57 -19.41 -15.85
N SER A 175 0.51 -19.98 -17.05
CA SER A 175 -0.12 -19.37 -18.20
C SER A 175 -1.26 -20.22 -18.78
N TYR A 176 -2.16 -19.54 -19.47
CA TYR A 176 -3.22 -20.14 -20.29
C TYR A 176 -3.31 -19.39 -21.60
N THR A 177 -3.22 -20.09 -22.73
CA THR A 177 -3.31 -19.49 -24.05
C THR A 177 -4.66 -19.82 -24.68
N LEU A 178 -5.39 -18.79 -25.06
CA LEU A 178 -6.65 -18.86 -25.78
C LEU A 178 -6.40 -18.54 -27.26
N GLN A 179 -6.73 -19.49 -28.14
CA GLN A 179 -6.86 -19.22 -29.57
C GLN A 179 -8.31 -18.88 -29.89
N GLN A 180 -8.53 -17.74 -30.56
CA GLN A 180 -9.84 -17.32 -31.03
C GLN A 180 -9.73 -16.89 -32.49
N GLY A 181 -10.15 -17.77 -33.40
CA GLY A 181 -9.93 -17.57 -34.83
C GLY A 181 -8.42 -17.58 -35.14
N SER A 182 -7.94 -16.52 -35.79
CA SER A 182 -6.50 -16.33 -36.05
C SER A 182 -5.76 -15.61 -34.91
N GLU A 183 -6.45 -15.18 -33.86
CA GLU A 183 -5.86 -14.42 -32.76
C GLU A 183 -5.50 -15.31 -31.58
N THR A 184 -4.37 -14.99 -30.94
CA THR A 184 -3.84 -15.72 -29.80
C THR A 184 -3.65 -14.78 -28.63
N TYR A 185 -4.24 -15.12 -27.49
CA TYR A 185 -4.22 -14.33 -26.28
C TYR A 185 -3.68 -15.18 -25.14
N THR A 186 -2.68 -14.68 -24.42
CA THR A 186 -2.10 -15.42 -23.30
C THR A 186 -2.42 -14.74 -22.00
N PHE A 187 -2.97 -15.49 -21.05
CA PHE A 187 -3.21 -15.07 -19.69
C PHE A 187 -2.08 -15.57 -18.82
N ILE A 188 -1.37 -14.69 -18.10
CA ILE A 188 -0.30 -15.07 -17.17
C ILE A 188 -0.72 -14.70 -15.75
N GLY A 189 -0.91 -15.72 -14.92
CA GLY A 189 -1.24 -15.59 -13.50
C GLY A 189 0.02 -15.56 -12.66
N ILE A 190 0.18 -14.52 -11.83
CA ILE A 190 1.35 -14.30 -10.96
C ILE A 190 0.99 -14.65 -9.52
N ASP A 191 1.61 -15.71 -9.00
CA ASP A 191 1.54 -16.09 -7.60
C ASP A 191 2.71 -15.45 -6.82
N ALA A 192 2.43 -14.27 -6.24
CA ALA A 192 3.38 -13.57 -5.39
C ALA A 192 3.17 -13.87 -3.90
N CYS A 193 2.42 -14.90 -3.50
CA CYS A 193 2.26 -15.18 -2.07
C CYS A 193 3.58 -15.58 -1.41
N MET A 194 3.75 -15.15 -0.15
CA MET A 194 4.91 -15.51 0.67
C MET A 194 4.97 -17.02 0.91
N ASP A 195 6.19 -17.53 1.06
CA ASP A 195 6.44 -18.94 1.39
C ASP A 195 7.64 -19.00 2.34
N PRO A 196 7.41 -19.17 3.66
CA PRO A 196 6.13 -19.45 4.33
C PRO A 196 5.11 -18.30 4.28
N GLY A 197 3.82 -18.62 4.45
CA GLY A 197 2.70 -17.69 4.55
C GLY A 197 2.32 -17.36 6.01
N PRO A 198 2.80 -16.25 6.59
CA PRO A 198 2.58 -15.95 8.00
C PRO A 198 1.10 -15.63 8.31
N LYS A 199 0.75 -15.65 9.59
CA LYS A 199 -0.51 -15.07 10.05
C LYS A 199 -0.54 -13.56 9.82
N ARG A 200 -1.75 -13.02 9.74
CA ARG A 200 -1.99 -11.58 9.73
C ARG A 200 -1.38 -10.87 10.96
N PRO A 201 -1.11 -9.56 10.91
CA PRO A 201 -1.30 -8.67 9.75
C PRO A 201 -0.12 -8.63 8.76
N PHE A 202 0.99 -9.31 9.03
CA PHE A 202 2.22 -9.09 8.25
C PHE A 202 2.31 -9.88 6.93
N ASN A 203 1.37 -10.79 6.66
CA ASN A 203 1.19 -11.41 5.34
C ASN A 203 0.35 -10.49 4.44
N PHE A 204 0.92 -9.34 4.06
CA PHE A 204 0.26 -8.33 3.22
C PHE A 204 1.06 -8.03 1.94
N LEU A 205 2.37 -8.19 1.96
CA LEU A 205 3.18 -8.01 0.75
C LEU A 205 3.27 -9.29 -0.07
N GLY A 206 3.31 -9.13 -1.39
CA GLY A 206 3.74 -10.18 -2.30
C GLY A 206 5.26 -10.26 -2.39
N VAL A 207 5.81 -11.46 -2.64
CA VAL A 207 7.24 -11.71 -2.84
C VAL A 207 7.42 -12.68 -4.01
N LEU A 208 8.10 -12.22 -5.05
CA LEU A 208 8.64 -13.08 -6.10
C LEU A 208 10.11 -13.36 -5.80
N LYS A 209 10.42 -14.61 -5.45
CA LYS A 209 11.81 -15.07 -5.32
C LYS A 209 12.46 -15.19 -6.70
N LYS A 210 13.79 -15.32 -6.77
CA LYS A 210 14.54 -15.30 -8.04
C LYS A 210 14.14 -16.42 -9.00
N ASP A 211 13.90 -17.60 -8.46
CA ASP A 211 13.39 -18.78 -9.16
C ASP A 211 12.00 -18.53 -9.75
N GLU A 212 11.06 -18.04 -8.94
CA GLU A 212 9.70 -17.73 -9.41
C GLU A 212 9.69 -16.61 -10.45
N TYR A 213 10.51 -15.56 -10.25
CA TYR A 213 10.68 -14.49 -11.24
C TYR A 213 11.20 -15.02 -12.57
N SER A 214 12.17 -15.95 -12.54
CA SER A 214 12.72 -16.57 -13.74
C SER A 214 11.69 -17.47 -14.43
N HIS A 215 10.85 -18.17 -13.66
CA HIS A 215 9.73 -18.95 -14.17
C HIS A 215 8.69 -18.06 -14.86
N VAL A 216 8.26 -16.96 -14.23
CA VAL A 216 7.34 -15.99 -14.83
C VAL A 216 7.92 -15.39 -16.12
N LYS A 217 9.21 -15.07 -16.13
CA LYS A 217 9.89 -14.62 -17.36
C LYS A 217 9.83 -15.68 -18.46
N LYS A 218 10.01 -16.96 -18.13
CA LYS A 218 9.88 -18.05 -19.10
C LYS A 218 8.45 -18.14 -19.66
N LEU A 219 7.42 -18.02 -18.81
CA LEU A 219 6.02 -18.00 -19.25
C LEU A 219 5.75 -16.88 -20.26
N LEU A 220 6.38 -15.72 -20.06
CA LEU A 220 6.33 -14.60 -21.01
C LEU A 220 7.11 -14.90 -22.30
N ASP A 221 8.30 -15.47 -22.20
CA ASP A 221 9.08 -15.82 -23.39
C ASP A 221 8.33 -16.86 -24.26
N ASP A 222 7.62 -17.79 -23.61
CA ASP A 222 6.76 -18.79 -24.25
C ASP A 222 5.46 -18.18 -24.84
N SER A 223 5.05 -16.97 -24.41
CA SER A 223 3.85 -16.28 -24.92
C SER A 223 4.12 -15.37 -26.13
N ARG A 224 5.39 -15.20 -26.52
CA ARG A 224 5.79 -14.32 -27.63
C ARG A 224 5.13 -14.73 -28.94
N GLY A 225 4.79 -13.74 -29.75
CA GLY A 225 4.11 -13.93 -31.04
C GLY A 225 2.58 -13.98 -30.94
N GLY A 226 2.00 -13.95 -29.74
CA GLY A 226 0.56 -13.71 -29.54
C GLY A 226 0.16 -12.25 -29.76
N ASN A 227 -1.14 -12.01 -29.87
CA ASN A 227 -1.74 -10.68 -30.08
C ASN A 227 -1.69 -9.79 -28.83
N MET A 228 -1.87 -10.38 -27.64
CA MET A 228 -1.80 -9.66 -26.36
C MET A 228 -1.53 -10.63 -25.20
N THR A 229 -0.77 -10.18 -24.20
CA THR A 229 -0.61 -10.91 -22.94
C THR A 229 -1.36 -10.18 -21.83
N ILE A 230 -2.34 -10.85 -21.24
CA ILE A 230 -3.16 -10.33 -20.15
C ILE A 230 -2.59 -10.88 -18.84
N TRP A 231 -2.08 -9.99 -18.00
CA TRP A 231 -1.51 -10.37 -16.72
C TRP A 231 -2.56 -10.33 -15.63
N PHE A 232 -2.51 -11.26 -14.69
CA PHE A 232 -3.36 -11.21 -13.52
C PHE A 232 -2.66 -11.76 -12.28
N GLY A 233 -3.10 -11.32 -11.11
CA GLY A 233 -2.51 -11.69 -9.84
C GLY A 233 -3.33 -11.09 -8.71
N HIS A 234 -2.98 -11.39 -7.47
CA HIS A 234 -3.70 -10.82 -6.34
C HIS A 234 -3.19 -9.41 -5.98
N TYR A 235 -1.89 -9.29 -5.79
CA TYR A 235 -1.24 -8.07 -5.30
C TYR A 235 -1.05 -7.04 -6.43
N PRO A 236 -1.38 -5.75 -6.22
CA PRO A 236 -0.86 -4.67 -7.02
C PRO A 236 0.67 -4.71 -7.08
N THR A 237 1.26 -4.25 -8.19
CA THR A 237 2.70 -4.36 -8.36
C THR A 237 3.47 -3.52 -7.35
N SER A 238 2.85 -2.46 -6.80
CA SER A 238 3.39 -1.63 -5.71
C SER A 238 3.58 -2.37 -4.39
N THR A 239 2.87 -3.49 -4.19
CA THR A 239 2.95 -4.32 -2.98
C THR A 239 3.72 -5.62 -3.20
N ILE A 240 4.39 -5.79 -4.35
CA ILE A 240 5.22 -6.95 -4.67
C ILE A 240 6.71 -6.59 -4.54
N VAL A 241 7.44 -7.32 -3.69
CA VAL A 241 8.90 -7.37 -3.72
C VAL A 241 9.34 -8.32 -4.82
N SER A 242 10.11 -7.83 -5.79
CA SER A 242 10.65 -8.65 -6.88
C SER A 242 12.12 -8.31 -7.16
N PRO A 243 12.90 -9.24 -7.75
CA PRO A 243 14.28 -8.95 -8.18
C PRO A 243 14.30 -7.88 -9.27
N ASN A 244 15.41 -7.15 -9.36
CA ASN A 244 15.64 -6.24 -10.50
C ASN A 244 15.63 -7.02 -11.83
N PRO A 245 15.04 -6.48 -12.90
CA PRO A 245 14.55 -5.10 -13.06
C PRO A 245 13.12 -4.84 -12.52
N GLY A 246 12.46 -5.86 -11.95
CA GLY A 246 11.12 -5.76 -11.36
C GLY A 246 10.03 -6.39 -12.22
N ILE A 247 8.85 -6.58 -11.64
CA ILE A 247 7.71 -7.23 -12.33
C ILE A 247 7.09 -6.33 -13.42
N ARG A 248 7.05 -5.01 -13.23
CA ARG A 248 6.52 -4.05 -14.22
C ARG A 248 7.29 -4.07 -15.53
N GLU A 249 8.59 -4.36 -15.47
CA GLU A 249 9.44 -4.48 -16.66
C GLU A 249 9.16 -5.75 -17.46
N LEU A 250 8.69 -6.83 -16.83
CA LEU A 250 8.21 -8.01 -17.55
C LEU A 250 6.90 -7.72 -18.31
N MET A 251 6.07 -6.82 -17.79
CA MET A 251 4.79 -6.44 -18.41
C MET A 251 4.94 -5.44 -19.57
N LYS A 252 6.09 -4.76 -19.66
CA LYS A 252 6.35 -3.70 -20.64
C LYS A 252 6.12 -4.19 -22.08
N GLY A 253 5.24 -3.50 -22.80
CA GLY A 253 4.97 -3.79 -24.22
C GLY A 253 4.06 -5.00 -24.49
N THR A 254 3.37 -5.55 -23.48
CA THR A 254 2.65 -6.84 -23.64
C THR A 254 1.14 -6.78 -23.41
N GLY A 255 0.67 -6.10 -22.35
CA GLY A 255 -0.75 -5.93 -22.05
C GLY A 255 -1.03 -5.47 -20.61
N PRO A 256 -2.31 -5.43 -20.19
CA PRO A 256 -2.72 -4.91 -18.90
C PRO A 256 -2.45 -5.91 -17.75
N TYR A 257 -2.36 -5.39 -16.53
CA TYR A 257 -2.30 -6.17 -15.29
C TYR A 257 -3.56 -5.98 -14.44
N LEU A 258 -4.28 -7.09 -14.19
CA LEU A 258 -5.53 -7.13 -13.44
C LEU A 258 -5.31 -7.73 -12.07
N CYS A 259 -5.66 -7.01 -11.00
CA CYS A 259 -5.41 -7.44 -9.62
C CYS A 259 -6.51 -7.07 -8.63
N GLY A 260 -6.29 -7.35 -7.35
CA GLY A 260 -7.21 -7.12 -6.21
C GLY A 260 -6.50 -6.54 -4.99
N HIS A 261 -6.76 -7.11 -3.81
CA HIS A 261 -6.00 -6.96 -2.55
C HIS A 261 -6.22 -5.67 -1.74
N LEU A 262 -6.38 -4.50 -2.38
CA LEU A 262 -6.42 -3.22 -1.66
C LEU A 262 -7.84 -2.74 -1.30
N HIS A 263 -8.89 -3.36 -1.85
CA HIS A 263 -10.28 -3.11 -1.49
C HIS A 263 -10.68 -1.63 -1.56
N THR A 264 -10.27 -0.92 -2.62
CA THR A 264 -10.48 0.55 -2.77
C THR A 264 -9.93 1.39 -1.60
N LEU A 265 -8.97 0.85 -0.83
CA LEU A 265 -8.50 1.40 0.45
C LEU A 265 -9.67 1.73 1.40
N GLY A 266 -10.65 0.81 1.50
CA GLY A 266 -11.85 1.01 2.30
C GLY A 266 -12.83 2.05 1.72
N GLY A 267 -12.82 2.24 0.40
CA GLY A 267 -13.65 3.21 -0.31
C GLY A 267 -13.05 4.61 -0.46
N ILE A 268 -11.84 4.85 0.05
CA ILE A 268 -11.14 6.14 -0.08
C ILE A 268 -10.71 6.39 -1.53
N VAL A 269 -10.37 5.32 -2.27
CA VAL A 269 -9.99 5.39 -3.67
C VAL A 269 -10.91 4.47 -4.47
N PRO A 270 -12.11 4.93 -4.87
CA PRO A 270 -13.13 4.08 -5.48
C PRO A 270 -12.75 3.55 -6.86
N GLU A 271 -11.84 4.23 -7.56
CA GLU A 271 -11.28 3.85 -8.86
C GLU A 271 -9.78 3.61 -8.70
N MET A 272 -9.37 2.34 -8.59
CA MET A 272 -7.97 1.97 -8.40
C MET A 272 -7.38 1.47 -9.72
N TYR A 273 -7.24 2.40 -10.65
CA TYR A 273 -6.59 2.16 -11.93
C TYR A 273 -5.48 3.18 -12.15
N THR A 274 -4.42 2.78 -12.83
CA THR A 274 -3.38 3.69 -13.28
C THR A 274 -2.67 3.17 -14.52
N LEU A 275 -1.87 4.02 -15.15
CA LEU A 275 -0.92 3.63 -16.18
C LEU A 275 0.47 3.56 -15.54
N GLN A 276 1.07 2.37 -15.52
CA GLN A 276 2.42 2.18 -15.03
C GLN A 276 3.42 3.02 -15.84
N SER A 277 4.55 3.35 -15.25
CA SER A 277 5.66 4.03 -15.94
C SER A 277 6.20 3.24 -17.15
N THR A 278 5.93 1.94 -17.21
CA THR A 278 6.29 1.04 -18.32
C THR A 278 5.23 0.99 -19.43
N GLY A 279 4.12 1.71 -19.30
CA GLY A 279 3.08 1.84 -20.33
C GLY A 279 1.94 0.81 -20.27
N ALA A 280 1.98 -0.13 -19.32
CA ALA A 280 0.88 -1.07 -19.06
C ALA A 280 -0.14 -0.49 -18.08
N LEU A 281 -1.43 -0.76 -18.28
CA LEU A 281 -2.44 -0.46 -17.28
C LEU A 281 -2.30 -1.39 -16.06
N GLU A 282 -2.43 -0.83 -14.87
CA GLU A 282 -2.57 -1.56 -13.61
C GLU A 282 -3.97 -1.33 -13.06
N LEU A 283 -4.74 -2.41 -12.95
CA LEU A 283 -6.18 -2.39 -12.77
C LEU A 283 -6.56 -3.21 -11.56
N GLU A 284 -6.53 -2.59 -10.38
CA GLU A 284 -7.12 -3.21 -9.18
C GLU A 284 -8.64 -3.17 -9.30
N LEU A 285 -9.29 -4.30 -9.04
CA LEU A 285 -10.74 -4.41 -9.03
C LEU A 285 -11.25 -4.24 -7.60
N ALA A 286 -12.23 -3.35 -7.43
CA ALA A 286 -12.96 -3.22 -6.18
C ALA A 286 -13.57 -4.56 -5.76
N ASP A 287 -13.54 -4.83 -4.46
CA ASP A 287 -13.73 -6.17 -3.94
C ASP A 287 -15.15 -6.74 -4.08
N TRP A 288 -15.22 -8.06 -4.18
CA TRP A 288 -16.48 -8.78 -4.05
C TRP A 288 -17.02 -8.71 -2.63
N LYS A 289 -16.15 -8.87 -1.63
CA LYS A 289 -16.43 -8.98 -0.18
C LYS A 289 -17.45 -7.98 0.38
N ASP A 290 -17.35 -6.72 0.01
CA ASP A 290 -18.14 -5.60 0.54
C ASP A 290 -18.91 -4.87 -0.59
N ARG A 291 -18.46 -4.93 -1.85
CA ARG A 291 -19.09 -4.19 -2.98
C ARG A 291 -19.80 -5.07 -4.02
N ARG A 292 -19.56 -6.39 -4.05
CA ARG A 292 -20.08 -7.31 -5.08
C ARG A 292 -19.79 -6.81 -6.50
N LYS A 293 -18.61 -6.24 -6.70
CA LYS A 293 -18.17 -5.76 -8.01
C LYS A 293 -17.47 -6.86 -8.80
N TYR A 294 -17.65 -6.80 -10.11
CA TYR A 294 -16.93 -7.58 -11.09
C TYR A 294 -16.55 -6.67 -12.28
N ARG A 295 -15.62 -7.12 -13.10
CA ARG A 295 -15.18 -6.38 -14.28
C ARG A 295 -15.43 -7.16 -15.55
N ILE A 296 -15.82 -6.43 -16.58
CA ILE A 296 -15.92 -6.94 -17.96
C ILE A 296 -14.78 -6.32 -18.75
N CYS A 297 -14.05 -7.16 -19.46
CA CYS A 297 -12.97 -6.75 -20.34
C CYS A 297 -13.23 -7.24 -21.76
N ALA A 298 -12.76 -6.49 -22.74
CA ALA A 298 -12.75 -6.92 -24.14
C ALA A 298 -11.43 -6.51 -24.81
N VAL A 299 -10.98 -7.35 -25.75
CA VAL A 299 -9.96 -6.97 -26.73
C VAL A 299 -10.64 -6.97 -28.09
N ASP A 300 -10.67 -5.81 -28.73
CA ASP A 300 -11.33 -5.59 -30.02
C ASP A 300 -10.30 -5.03 -31.00
N HIS A 301 -9.91 -5.82 -32.00
CA HIS A 301 -8.86 -5.48 -32.96
C HIS A 301 -7.52 -5.10 -32.29
N GLY A 302 -7.17 -5.80 -31.19
CA GLY A 302 -5.95 -5.55 -30.41
C GLY A 302 -6.04 -4.37 -29.42
N ILE A 303 -7.23 -3.79 -29.25
CA ILE A 303 -7.46 -2.66 -28.34
C ILE A 303 -8.21 -3.16 -27.10
N PHE A 304 -7.66 -2.93 -25.91
CA PHE A 304 -8.21 -3.39 -24.63
C PHE A 304 -9.14 -2.35 -24.01
N SER A 305 -10.37 -2.75 -23.67
CA SER A 305 -11.35 -1.92 -22.96
C SER A 305 -11.94 -2.68 -21.79
N PHE A 306 -12.31 -1.98 -20.73
CA PHE A 306 -12.98 -2.60 -19.58
C PHE A 306 -13.95 -1.64 -18.90
N PHE A 307 -14.83 -2.19 -18.08
CA PHE A 307 -15.54 -1.44 -17.06
C PHE A 307 -15.92 -2.33 -15.87
N ASP A 308 -16.19 -1.69 -14.73
CA ASP A 308 -16.57 -2.35 -13.49
C ASP A 308 -18.07 -2.22 -13.27
N ASN A 309 -18.71 -3.28 -12.78
CA ASN A 309 -20.14 -3.33 -12.55
C ASN A 309 -20.49 -4.02 -11.23
N HIS A 310 -21.65 -3.68 -10.68
CA HIS A 310 -22.25 -4.44 -9.59
C HIS A 310 -23.04 -5.63 -10.12
N ILE A 311 -23.17 -6.68 -9.32
CA ILE A 311 -24.12 -7.76 -9.64
C ILE A 311 -25.53 -7.17 -9.82
N GLU A 312 -26.33 -7.75 -10.72
CA GLU A 312 -27.73 -7.38 -11.00
C GLU A 312 -27.99 -6.05 -11.69
N ASP A 313 -26.95 -5.23 -11.85
CA ASP A 313 -27.01 -4.00 -12.62
C ASP A 313 -26.98 -4.28 -14.12
N TRP A 314 -28.15 -4.30 -14.75
CA TRP A 314 -28.38 -4.57 -16.17
C TRP A 314 -29.08 -3.37 -16.87
N PRO A 315 -28.87 -3.15 -18.18
CA PRO A 315 -27.94 -3.84 -19.07
C PRO A 315 -26.46 -3.48 -18.81
N LEU A 316 -25.56 -4.32 -19.29
CA LEU A 316 -24.11 -4.08 -19.33
C LEU A 316 -23.78 -3.35 -20.63
N ILE A 317 -22.96 -2.30 -20.57
CA ILE A 317 -22.55 -1.54 -21.75
C ILE A 317 -21.04 -1.34 -21.69
N LEU A 318 -20.31 -1.92 -22.65
CA LEU A 318 -18.87 -1.70 -22.83
C LEU A 318 -18.60 -1.16 -24.22
N VAL A 319 -18.12 0.07 -24.31
CA VAL A 319 -17.66 0.61 -25.58
C VAL A 319 -16.24 0.13 -25.86
N THR A 320 -16.05 -0.51 -27.00
CA THR A 320 -14.74 -0.99 -27.45
C THR A 320 -14.10 -0.04 -28.46
N ASN A 321 -14.89 0.69 -29.24
CA ASN A 321 -14.40 1.67 -30.20
C ASN A 321 -15.36 2.88 -30.35
N PRO A 322 -14.90 4.13 -30.21
CA PRO A 322 -13.61 4.54 -29.63
C PRO A 322 -13.58 4.31 -28.11
N LYS A 323 -12.50 3.71 -27.61
CA LYS A 323 -12.34 3.41 -26.18
C LYS A 323 -12.12 4.66 -25.32
N ASP A 324 -12.25 4.50 -24.01
CA ASP A 324 -11.94 5.55 -23.03
C ASP A 324 -10.47 5.98 -23.12
N ALA A 325 -10.26 7.28 -23.31
CA ALA A 325 -8.95 7.93 -23.38
C ALA A 325 -8.12 7.68 -22.13
N MET A 326 -8.74 7.69 -20.95
CA MET A 326 -8.04 7.45 -19.68
C MET A 326 -7.41 6.06 -19.64
N MET A 327 -7.92 5.10 -20.42
CA MET A 327 -7.48 3.70 -20.44
C MET A 327 -6.57 3.35 -21.63
N LEU A 328 -6.11 4.32 -22.42
CA LEU A 328 -5.20 4.02 -23.54
C LEU A 328 -3.87 3.43 -23.04
N MET A 329 -3.29 2.50 -23.78
CA MET A 329 -1.90 2.02 -23.60
C MET A 329 -1.12 2.26 -24.89
N PRO A 330 -0.67 3.49 -25.19
CA PRO A 330 -0.10 3.82 -26.50
C PRO A 330 1.16 3.03 -26.87
N ALA A 331 1.90 2.54 -25.86
CA ALA A 331 3.09 1.70 -26.06
C ALA A 331 2.77 0.21 -26.34
N ILE A 332 1.50 -0.19 -26.28
CA ILE A 332 1.05 -1.58 -26.38
C ILE A 332 -0.03 -1.74 -27.45
N GLU A 333 -0.95 -0.78 -27.55
CA GLU A 333 -2.14 -0.87 -28.40
C GLU A 333 -1.93 -0.22 -29.78
N PRO A 334 -2.48 -0.82 -30.86
CA PRO A 334 -2.45 -0.24 -32.20
C PRO A 334 -3.51 0.86 -32.36
N LEU A 335 -3.35 1.99 -31.65
CA LEU A 335 -4.36 3.05 -31.55
C LEU A 335 -4.76 3.69 -32.89
N TYR A 336 -3.88 3.64 -33.90
CA TYR A 336 -4.17 4.07 -35.28
C TYR A 336 -5.40 3.36 -35.88
N ARG A 337 -5.73 2.15 -35.40
CA ARG A 337 -6.92 1.40 -35.85
C ARG A 337 -8.22 2.10 -35.47
N ILE A 338 -8.26 2.86 -34.37
CA ILE A 338 -9.42 3.67 -33.99
C ILE A 338 -9.66 4.74 -35.06
N MET A 339 -8.61 5.41 -35.50
CA MET A 339 -8.66 6.48 -36.50
C MET A 339 -9.11 5.96 -37.88
N LYS A 340 -8.74 4.72 -38.23
CA LYS A 340 -9.17 4.04 -39.46
C LYS A 340 -10.57 3.44 -39.37
N SER A 341 -11.15 3.33 -38.18
CA SER A 341 -12.39 2.59 -37.98
C SER A 341 -13.57 3.23 -38.73
N THR A 342 -14.54 2.40 -39.11
CA THR A 342 -15.75 2.86 -39.81
C THR A 342 -16.98 2.91 -38.90
N HIS A 343 -16.89 2.27 -37.73
CA HIS A 343 -18.03 2.11 -36.81
C HIS A 343 -17.62 2.34 -35.36
N ILE A 344 -18.49 3.01 -34.62
CA ILE A 344 -18.57 2.91 -33.16
C ILE A 344 -19.01 1.48 -32.83
N ARG A 345 -18.37 0.84 -31.85
CA ARG A 345 -18.65 -0.53 -31.42
C ARG A 345 -18.89 -0.58 -29.92
N VAL A 346 -19.99 -1.24 -29.56
CA VAL A 346 -20.45 -1.37 -28.19
C VAL A 346 -20.90 -2.81 -27.94
N LEU A 347 -20.38 -3.43 -26.89
CA LEU A 347 -20.91 -4.69 -26.38
C LEU A 347 -22.02 -4.39 -25.38
N ILE A 348 -23.21 -4.92 -25.64
CA ILE A 348 -24.37 -4.76 -24.76
C ILE A 348 -24.86 -6.14 -24.34
N PHE A 349 -24.91 -6.38 -23.03
CA PHE A 349 -25.40 -7.63 -22.46
C PHE A 349 -26.61 -7.40 -21.57
N SER A 350 -27.62 -8.25 -21.67
CA SER A 350 -28.74 -8.29 -20.74
C SER A 350 -29.34 -9.70 -20.72
N PRO A 351 -29.96 -10.16 -19.61
CA PRO A 351 -30.74 -11.39 -19.57
C PRO A 351 -31.92 -11.37 -20.56
N TYR A 352 -32.35 -10.17 -20.99
CA TYR A 352 -33.44 -9.97 -21.92
C TYR A 352 -32.96 -9.25 -23.18
N PRO A 353 -33.63 -9.43 -24.34
CA PRO A 353 -33.27 -8.73 -25.57
C PRO A 353 -33.23 -7.21 -25.39
N ILE A 354 -32.30 -6.55 -26.09
CA ILE A 354 -32.20 -5.08 -26.10
C ILE A 354 -33.28 -4.53 -27.04
N ALA A 355 -34.17 -3.70 -26.50
CA ALA A 355 -35.26 -3.06 -27.23
C ALA A 355 -34.80 -1.77 -27.94
N LEU A 356 -33.88 -1.02 -27.32
CA LEU A 356 -33.34 0.22 -27.87
C LEU A 356 -31.89 0.39 -27.43
N ALA A 357 -31.00 0.70 -28.37
CA ALA A 357 -29.64 1.13 -28.09
C ALA A 357 -29.30 2.35 -28.94
N LYS A 358 -28.64 3.36 -28.36
CA LYS A 358 -28.28 4.59 -29.05
C LYS A 358 -27.00 5.19 -28.48
N VAL A 359 -26.29 5.93 -29.31
CA VAL A 359 -25.04 6.63 -28.98
C VAL A 359 -25.12 8.08 -29.42
N LYS A 360 -24.45 8.97 -28.70
CA LYS A 360 -24.17 10.33 -29.16
C LYS A 360 -22.73 10.71 -28.81
N ILE A 361 -22.15 11.61 -29.59
CA ILE A 361 -20.85 12.20 -29.33
C ILE A 361 -21.06 13.70 -29.06
N ASN A 362 -20.48 14.20 -27.98
CA ASN A 362 -20.65 15.57 -27.49
C ASN A 362 -22.14 15.94 -27.37
N ASP A 363 -22.53 17.03 -28.03
CA ASP A 363 -23.90 17.54 -28.09
C ASP A 363 -24.60 17.19 -29.42
N ASP A 364 -24.05 16.23 -30.18
CA ASP A 364 -24.67 15.72 -31.40
C ASP A 364 -25.98 14.97 -31.09
N ALA A 365 -26.79 14.77 -32.14
CA ALA A 365 -28.02 13.98 -32.03
C ALA A 365 -27.74 12.52 -31.69
N TRP A 366 -28.67 11.88 -31.00
CA TRP A 366 -28.62 10.44 -30.75
C TRP A 366 -28.76 9.66 -32.06
N ILE A 367 -27.84 8.73 -32.26
CA ILE A 367 -27.80 7.78 -33.38
C ILE A 367 -28.14 6.40 -32.85
N GLU A 368 -29.03 5.68 -33.53
CA GLU A 368 -29.37 4.31 -33.17
C GLU A 368 -28.20 3.36 -33.42
N LEU A 369 -27.92 2.51 -32.42
CA LEU A 369 -26.94 1.43 -32.50
C LEU A 369 -27.64 0.18 -33.04
N LYS A 370 -27.21 -0.30 -34.20
CA LYS A 370 -27.77 -1.50 -34.84
C LYS A 370 -27.09 -2.75 -34.30
N LEU A 371 -27.88 -3.79 -34.04
CA LEU A 371 -27.35 -5.11 -33.73
C LEU A 371 -26.60 -5.66 -34.95
N SER A 372 -25.30 -5.92 -34.80
CA SER A 372 -24.51 -6.65 -35.81
C SER A 372 -24.66 -8.14 -35.56
N GLU A 373 -24.09 -8.60 -34.44
CA GLU A 373 -24.20 -9.97 -33.96
C GLU A 373 -24.08 -9.92 -32.45
N ALA A 374 -25.04 -10.47 -31.71
CA ALA A 374 -25.04 -10.36 -30.25
C ALA A 374 -23.70 -10.87 -29.67
N PRO A 375 -23.07 -10.14 -28.72
CA PRO A 375 -23.54 -8.93 -28.03
C PRO A 375 -23.13 -7.59 -28.68
N LEU A 376 -22.62 -7.60 -29.92
CA LEU A 376 -22.07 -6.41 -30.59
C LEU A 376 -23.14 -5.56 -31.28
N TYR A 377 -23.18 -4.29 -30.90
CA TYR A 377 -23.97 -3.22 -31.51
C TYR A 377 -23.06 -2.16 -32.12
N VAL A 378 -23.44 -1.63 -33.28
CA VAL A 378 -22.60 -0.73 -34.08
C VAL A 378 -23.36 0.47 -34.65
N ALA A 379 -22.66 1.58 -34.82
CA ALA A 379 -23.15 2.76 -35.54
C ALA A 379 -22.03 3.31 -36.43
N LYS A 380 -22.37 3.76 -37.65
CA LYS A 380 -21.42 4.43 -38.53
C LYS A 380 -20.97 5.75 -37.90
N TRP A 381 -19.70 6.09 -38.07
CA TRP A 381 -19.15 7.37 -37.65
C TRP A 381 -18.01 7.80 -38.58
N GLU A 382 -17.57 9.05 -38.43
CA GLU A 382 -16.47 9.64 -39.20
C GLU A 382 -15.37 10.11 -38.23
N PRO A 383 -14.31 9.32 -38.00
CA PRO A 383 -13.26 9.64 -37.03
C PRO A 383 -12.60 11.00 -37.28
N LEU A 384 -12.48 11.42 -38.54
CA LEU A 384 -11.86 12.68 -38.95
C LEU A 384 -12.51 13.93 -38.32
N LYS A 385 -13.76 13.84 -37.85
CA LYS A 385 -14.46 14.92 -37.13
C LYS A 385 -13.97 15.12 -35.69
N TYR A 386 -13.22 14.15 -35.15
CA TYR A 386 -12.89 14.03 -33.73
C TYR A 386 -11.38 13.85 -33.50
N MET A 387 -10.56 14.45 -34.39
CA MET A 387 -9.11 14.24 -34.44
C MET A 387 -8.34 14.96 -33.33
N GLU A 388 -8.90 16.04 -32.77
CA GLU A 388 -8.19 16.91 -31.83
C GLU A 388 -8.93 17.00 -30.49
N GLY A 389 -8.20 16.74 -29.40
CA GLY A 389 -8.67 16.87 -28.04
C GLY A 389 -9.53 15.71 -27.55
N LEU A 390 -10.20 15.97 -26.41
CA LEU A 390 -11.10 15.03 -25.76
C LEU A 390 -12.53 15.26 -26.23
N HIS A 391 -13.21 14.18 -26.58
CA HIS A 391 -14.63 14.16 -26.92
C HIS A 391 -15.39 13.26 -25.96
N THR A 392 -16.62 13.65 -25.62
CA THR A 392 -17.47 12.86 -24.72
C THR A 392 -18.39 11.97 -25.53
N MET A 393 -18.42 10.68 -25.24
CA MET A 393 -19.40 9.77 -25.84
C MET A 393 -20.37 9.28 -24.78
N SER A 394 -21.66 9.30 -25.09
CA SER A 394 -22.72 8.75 -24.24
C SER A 394 -23.43 7.62 -24.95
N VAL A 395 -23.61 6.50 -24.26
CA VAL A 395 -24.32 5.33 -24.79
C VAL A 395 -25.47 4.99 -23.86
N TYR A 396 -26.65 4.79 -24.44
CA TYR A 396 -27.86 4.37 -23.75
C TYR A 396 -28.33 3.03 -24.31
N ALA A 397 -28.76 2.13 -23.43
CA ALA A 397 -29.41 0.88 -23.79
C ALA A 397 -30.61 0.61 -22.88
N LYS A 398 -31.67 0.01 -23.44
CA LYS A 398 -32.87 -0.44 -22.74
C LYS A 398 -33.27 -1.83 -23.21
N ASP A 399 -33.52 -2.73 -22.29
CA ASP A 399 -34.04 -4.07 -22.60
C ASP A 399 -35.57 -4.12 -22.70
N THR A 400 -36.09 -5.24 -23.16
CA THR A 400 -37.54 -5.47 -23.35
C THR A 400 -38.33 -5.51 -22.04
N THR A 401 -37.67 -5.65 -20.88
CA THR A 401 -38.33 -5.56 -19.57
C THR A 401 -38.40 -4.15 -19.03
N GLY A 402 -37.75 -3.21 -19.73
CA GLY A 402 -37.71 -1.81 -19.37
C GLY A 402 -36.50 -1.41 -18.52
N LYS A 403 -35.57 -2.33 -18.21
CA LYS A 403 -34.32 -1.94 -17.56
C LYS A 403 -33.46 -1.17 -18.53
N GLU A 404 -32.91 -0.06 -18.08
CA GLU A 404 -32.14 0.85 -18.92
C GLU A 404 -30.90 1.35 -18.20
N ARG A 405 -29.86 1.68 -18.99
CA ARG A 405 -28.63 2.28 -18.49
C ARG A 405 -28.08 3.26 -19.49
N THR A 406 -27.51 4.34 -18.98
CA THR A 406 -26.66 5.27 -19.74
C THR A 406 -25.27 5.26 -19.14
N ILE A 407 -24.24 5.14 -19.99
CA ILE A 407 -22.84 5.36 -19.61
C ILE A 407 -22.26 6.53 -20.40
N SER A 408 -21.18 7.13 -19.90
CA SER A 408 -20.42 8.13 -20.66
C SER A 408 -18.95 8.07 -20.30
N HIS A 409 -18.09 8.27 -21.30
CA HIS A 409 -16.64 8.40 -21.12
C HIS A 409 -16.08 9.40 -22.13
N GLN A 410 -14.82 9.79 -21.93
CA GLN A 410 -14.10 10.64 -22.87
C GLN A 410 -13.18 9.79 -23.75
N PHE A 411 -13.12 10.07 -25.04
CA PHE A 411 -12.17 9.45 -25.97
C PHE A 411 -11.34 10.53 -26.66
N SER A 412 -10.21 10.13 -27.25
CA SER A 412 -9.35 11.00 -28.05
C SER A 412 -8.70 10.21 -29.18
N LEU A 413 -8.33 10.90 -30.26
CA LEU A 413 -7.58 10.34 -31.39
C LEU A 413 -6.15 10.89 -31.50
N ASP A 414 -5.79 11.85 -30.66
CA ASP A 414 -4.48 12.51 -30.58
C ASP A 414 -3.69 12.15 -29.29
N ASN A 415 -4.13 11.12 -28.56
CA ASN A 415 -3.63 10.75 -27.23
C ASN A 415 -3.87 11.77 -26.11
N SER A 416 -4.70 12.80 -26.30
CA SER A 416 -5.18 13.63 -25.20
C SER A 416 -5.81 12.75 -24.12
N ARG A 417 -5.45 12.95 -22.84
CA ARG A 417 -5.88 12.06 -21.74
C ARG A 417 -6.25 12.81 -20.47
N PRO A 418 -7.34 12.39 -19.78
CA PRO A 418 -7.57 12.76 -18.39
C PRO A 418 -6.46 12.23 -17.45
N THR A 419 -6.31 12.86 -16.29
CA THR A 419 -5.35 12.39 -15.27
C THR A 419 -5.98 11.38 -14.32
N PHE A 420 -5.31 10.25 -14.09
CA PHE A 420 -5.71 9.31 -13.04
C PHE A 420 -5.72 9.97 -11.65
N PRO A 421 -6.66 9.59 -10.77
CA PRO A 421 -6.73 10.09 -9.40
C PRO A 421 -5.39 9.94 -8.67
N LEU A 422 -4.99 10.97 -7.92
CA LEU A 422 -3.72 10.95 -7.18
C LEU A 422 -3.65 9.79 -6.18
N GLY A 423 -4.76 9.44 -5.53
CA GLY A 423 -4.85 8.31 -4.61
C GLY A 423 -4.52 6.98 -5.28
N ALA A 424 -5.07 6.73 -6.48
CA ALA A 424 -4.79 5.52 -7.25
C ALA A 424 -3.32 5.45 -7.67
N ARG A 425 -2.76 6.57 -8.16
CA ARG A 425 -1.33 6.65 -8.52
C ARG A 425 -0.42 6.36 -7.33
N LEU A 426 -0.70 6.93 -6.15
CA LEU A 426 0.08 6.67 -4.94
C LEU A 426 -0.02 5.20 -4.49
N ALA A 427 -1.23 4.63 -4.54
CA ALA A 427 -1.48 3.25 -4.11
C ALA A 427 -0.85 2.21 -5.05
N LEU A 428 -0.95 2.42 -6.37
CA LEU A 428 -0.59 1.41 -7.38
C LEU A 428 0.79 1.62 -8.00
N MET A 429 1.28 2.87 -8.07
CA MET A 429 2.64 3.14 -8.60
C MET A 429 3.69 3.20 -7.49
N GLY A 430 3.27 3.29 -6.23
CA GLY A 430 4.15 3.37 -5.06
C GLY A 430 5.13 2.21 -4.93
N HIS A 431 6.11 2.37 -4.04
CA HIS A 431 7.12 1.37 -3.74
C HIS A 431 7.27 1.22 -2.22
N ILE A 432 7.63 0.03 -1.75
CA ILE A 432 7.77 -0.29 -0.31
C ILE A 432 8.77 0.65 0.40
N SER A 433 9.75 1.18 -0.34
CA SER A 433 10.70 2.19 0.17
C SER A 433 10.04 3.48 0.66
N VAL A 434 8.82 3.79 0.23
CA VAL A 434 8.04 4.92 0.76
C VAL A 434 7.72 4.69 2.24
N GLY A 435 7.30 3.48 2.62
CA GLY A 435 7.07 3.12 4.01
C GLY A 435 8.33 3.25 4.87
N GLN A 436 9.49 2.83 4.33
CA GLN A 436 10.80 3.00 4.98
C GLN A 436 11.13 4.47 5.23
N ALA A 437 10.91 5.33 4.23
CA ALA A 437 11.15 6.76 4.35
C ALA A 437 10.24 7.41 5.38
N ILE A 438 8.94 7.09 5.37
CA ILE A 438 7.97 7.58 6.36
C ILE A 438 8.38 7.17 7.77
N PHE A 439 8.74 5.89 7.97
CA PHE A 439 9.23 5.40 9.25
C PHE A 439 10.50 6.12 9.70
N GLY A 440 11.48 6.29 8.80
CA GLY A 440 12.72 7.01 9.08
C GLY A 440 12.47 8.46 9.52
N VAL A 441 11.55 9.17 8.85
CA VAL A 441 11.16 10.53 9.23
C VAL A 441 10.49 10.54 10.61
N ALA A 442 9.55 9.63 10.89
CA ALA A 442 8.89 9.52 12.19
C ALA A 442 9.91 9.24 13.32
N LEU A 443 10.89 8.38 13.06
CA LEU A 443 11.97 8.07 13.99
C LEU A 443 12.86 9.29 14.26
N LEU A 444 13.22 10.05 13.22
CA LEU A 444 13.99 11.29 13.35
C LEU A 444 13.21 12.35 14.15
N ILE A 445 11.92 12.52 13.89
CA ILE A 445 11.05 13.44 14.66
C ILE A 445 11.01 13.03 16.14
N THR A 446 11.06 11.73 16.43
CA THR A 446 11.08 11.21 17.80
C THR A 446 12.43 11.48 18.50
N LEU A 447 13.55 11.27 17.81
CA LEU A 447 14.90 11.29 18.40
C LEU A 447 15.53 12.69 18.43
N LEU A 448 15.47 13.43 17.33
CA LEU A 448 16.23 14.67 17.14
C LEU A 448 15.93 15.74 18.21
N PRO A 449 14.67 16.00 18.61
CA PRO A 449 14.40 17.01 19.62
C PRO A 449 15.13 16.74 20.94
N LEU A 450 15.10 15.50 21.44
CA LEU A 450 15.74 15.11 22.70
C LEU A 450 17.27 15.11 22.57
N CYS A 451 17.81 14.60 21.47
CA CYS A 451 19.25 14.55 21.23
C CYS A 451 19.85 15.97 21.09
N ILE A 452 19.18 16.85 20.35
CA ILE A 452 19.59 18.26 20.21
C ILE A 452 19.58 18.95 21.58
N MET A 453 18.53 18.73 22.39
CA MET A 453 18.49 19.26 23.76
C MET A 453 19.65 18.73 24.61
N LYS A 454 19.95 17.42 24.53
CA LYS A 454 21.07 16.82 25.26
C LYS A 454 22.41 17.46 24.92
N ILE A 455 22.68 17.63 23.63
CA ILE A 455 23.90 18.27 23.13
C ILE A 455 23.98 19.71 23.61
N TYR A 456 22.88 20.47 23.51
CA TYR A 456 22.84 21.87 23.95
C TYR A 456 23.11 22.03 25.45
N LEU A 457 22.62 21.08 26.27
CA LEU A 457 22.89 21.03 27.71
C LEU A 457 24.36 20.67 28.01
N CYS A 458 24.97 19.76 27.25
CA CYS A 458 26.39 19.44 27.39
C CYS A 458 27.31 20.63 27.10
N PHE A 459 26.89 21.57 26.24
CA PHE A 459 27.60 22.83 25.98
C PHE A 459 27.34 23.93 27.03
N GLY A 460 26.74 23.60 28.17
CA GLY A 460 26.55 24.56 29.28
C GLY A 460 25.47 25.62 29.03
N LYS A 461 24.66 25.51 27.98
CA LYS A 461 23.66 26.53 27.60
C LYS A 461 22.29 26.36 28.29
N GLY A 462 22.23 25.59 29.39
CA GLY A 462 20.98 25.26 30.09
C GLY A 462 20.25 26.47 30.69
N GLU A 463 20.98 27.44 31.26
CA GLU A 463 20.40 28.64 31.85
C GLU A 463 19.62 29.50 30.83
N GLY A 464 20.14 29.59 29.60
CA GLY A 464 19.50 30.35 28.52
C GLY A 464 18.15 29.78 28.09
N ILE A 465 17.93 28.47 28.21
CA ILE A 465 16.62 27.83 27.94
C ILE A 465 15.65 28.16 29.08
N LYS A 466 16.11 28.04 30.33
CA LYS A 466 15.31 28.30 31.54
C LYS A 466 14.78 29.73 31.55
N LEU A 467 15.63 30.72 31.30
CA LEU A 467 15.27 32.15 31.27
C LEU A 467 14.22 32.49 30.20
N LYS A 468 14.23 31.78 29.07
CA LYS A 468 13.31 32.04 27.94
C LYS A 468 12.00 31.25 28.04
N SER A 469 11.91 30.30 28.96
CA SER A 469 10.81 29.30 29.03
C SER A 469 9.45 29.86 29.44
N GLU A 470 9.41 31.03 30.09
CA GLU A 470 8.17 31.62 30.61
C GLU A 470 7.31 32.30 29.53
N ARG A 471 7.84 32.46 28.32
CA ARG A 471 7.16 33.17 27.22
C ARG A 471 6.62 32.20 26.15
N GLY A 472 5.34 31.88 26.21
CA GLY A 472 4.60 31.18 25.15
C GLY A 472 4.70 29.64 25.16
N PHE A 473 3.80 29.00 24.41
CA PHE A 473 3.65 27.54 24.37
C PHE A 473 4.90 26.81 23.84
N CYS A 474 5.46 27.24 22.71
CA CYS A 474 6.61 26.58 22.07
C CYS A 474 7.86 26.58 22.97
N ARG A 475 8.15 27.71 23.63
CA ARG A 475 9.31 27.81 24.55
C ARG A 475 9.13 26.94 25.78
N ARG A 476 7.89 26.82 26.28
CA ARG A 476 7.56 25.89 27.36
C ARG A 476 7.80 24.45 26.95
N THR A 477 7.39 24.05 25.74
CA THR A 477 7.64 22.68 25.23
C THR A 477 9.13 22.39 25.07
N ILE A 478 9.92 23.33 24.55
CA ILE A 478 11.38 23.21 24.50
C ILE A 478 11.97 23.02 25.91
N PHE A 479 11.47 23.79 26.88
CA PHE A 479 11.91 23.63 28.27
C PHE A 479 11.55 22.25 28.84
N LYS A 480 10.33 21.74 28.61
CA LYS A 480 9.93 20.37 29.00
C LYS A 480 10.90 19.31 28.46
N PHE A 481 11.26 19.39 27.17
CA PHE A 481 12.23 18.48 26.58
C PHE A 481 13.64 18.65 27.15
N SER A 482 14.05 19.88 27.46
CA SER A 482 15.34 20.11 28.13
C SER A 482 15.38 19.50 29.54
N LEU A 483 14.27 19.52 30.29
CA LEU A 483 14.18 18.86 31.59
C LEU A 483 14.37 17.34 31.43
N LEU A 484 13.66 16.74 30.47
CA LEU A 484 13.77 15.30 30.20
C LEU A 484 15.18 14.91 29.75
N ALA A 485 15.80 15.69 28.86
CA ALA A 485 17.16 15.45 28.37
C ALA A 485 18.24 15.62 29.45
N ASN A 486 17.98 16.40 30.50
CA ASN A 486 18.93 16.61 31.59
C ASN A 486 19.05 15.38 32.52
N VAL A 487 17.95 14.65 32.70
CA VAL A 487 17.85 13.51 33.63
C VAL A 487 18.24 12.20 32.93
N ASP A 488 19.49 11.77 33.07
CA ASP A 488 20.04 10.59 32.36
C ASP A 488 19.22 9.31 32.53
N ILE A 489 18.73 9.05 33.75
CA ILE A 489 17.94 7.84 34.06
C ILE A 489 16.59 7.81 33.32
N LEU A 490 16.11 8.95 32.81
CA LEU A 490 14.92 9.04 31.96
C LEU A 490 15.29 9.17 30.49
N PHE A 491 16.32 9.96 30.17
CA PHE A 491 16.75 10.23 28.80
C PHE A 491 17.21 8.97 28.05
N TRP A 492 18.12 8.18 28.64
CA TRP A 492 18.71 7.05 27.93
C TRP A 492 17.69 5.94 27.61
N PRO A 493 16.80 5.52 28.53
CA PRO A 493 15.75 4.55 28.19
C PRO A 493 14.82 5.02 27.06
N VAL A 494 14.48 6.32 27.02
CA VAL A 494 13.62 6.88 25.96
C VAL A 494 14.34 6.89 24.60
N VAL A 495 15.62 7.27 24.57
CA VAL A 495 16.39 7.29 23.30
C VAL A 495 16.69 5.88 22.81
N ILE A 496 17.13 5.00 23.71
CA ILE A 496 17.41 3.60 23.38
C ILE A 496 16.13 2.89 22.96
N GLY A 497 15.01 3.12 23.63
CA GLY A 497 13.73 2.52 23.28
C GLY A 497 13.23 2.96 21.90
N ALA A 498 13.41 4.23 21.50
CA ALA A 498 13.11 4.68 20.15
C ALA A 498 14.02 4.02 19.10
N LEU A 499 15.34 3.97 19.34
CA LEU A 499 16.29 3.30 18.45
C LEU A 499 16.00 1.80 18.33
N TYR A 500 15.58 1.16 19.43
CA TYR A 500 15.22 -0.26 19.45
C TYR A 500 14.09 -0.59 18.49
N VAL A 501 13.15 0.33 18.23
CA VAL A 501 12.11 0.13 17.21
C VAL A 501 12.71 -0.11 15.82
N ALA A 502 13.85 0.51 15.50
CA ALA A 502 14.53 0.30 14.22
C ALA A 502 15.37 -0.99 14.18
N VAL A 503 15.83 -1.48 15.34
CA VAL A 503 16.73 -2.62 15.47
C VAL A 503 15.97 -3.92 15.69
N GLY A 504 15.08 -3.96 16.68
CA GLY A 504 14.32 -5.12 17.12
C GLY A 504 15.13 -6.12 17.97
N PRO A 505 14.59 -7.33 18.20
CA PRO A 505 13.30 -7.82 17.71
C PRO A 505 12.09 -7.08 18.32
N TRP A 506 11.00 -6.96 17.56
CA TRP A 506 9.75 -6.38 18.06
C TRP A 506 8.99 -7.38 18.92
N PHE A 507 8.89 -8.61 18.44
CA PHE A 507 8.37 -9.72 19.20
C PHE A 507 8.87 -11.07 18.68
N VAL A 508 8.77 -12.09 19.54
CA VAL A 508 8.95 -13.51 19.20
C VAL A 508 7.62 -14.21 19.48
N GLY A 509 7.10 -14.99 18.53
CA GLY A 509 5.76 -15.59 18.66
C GLY A 509 5.47 -16.69 17.66
N TYR A 510 4.28 -17.28 17.77
CA TYR A 510 3.77 -18.29 16.83
C TYR A 510 3.25 -17.61 15.56
N ILE A 511 4.18 -17.21 14.70
CA ILE A 511 3.90 -16.52 13.43
C ILE A 511 3.11 -17.43 12.47
N ILE A 512 3.35 -18.73 12.56
CA ILE A 512 2.48 -19.81 12.06
C ILE A 512 2.20 -20.73 13.25
N ASP A 513 1.07 -21.44 13.24
CA ASP A 513 0.76 -22.45 14.26
C ASP A 513 1.93 -23.44 14.41
N ASP A 514 2.29 -23.73 15.65
CA ASP A 514 3.41 -24.58 16.05
C ASP A 514 4.82 -24.13 15.60
N HIS A 515 4.94 -22.97 14.95
CA HIS A 515 6.21 -22.45 14.43
C HIS A 515 6.54 -21.07 14.98
N VAL A 516 7.60 -21.01 15.77
CA VAL A 516 8.11 -19.76 16.34
C VAL A 516 8.89 -18.98 15.28
N GLY A 517 8.62 -17.69 15.21
CA GLY A 517 9.40 -16.74 14.41
C GLY A 517 9.68 -15.45 15.15
N VAL A 518 10.55 -14.64 14.56
CA VAL A 518 11.01 -13.36 15.12
C VAL A 518 10.69 -12.24 14.15
N CYS A 519 9.99 -11.21 14.62
CA CYS A 519 9.55 -10.10 13.80
C CYS A 519 10.36 -8.82 14.10
N PHE A 520 10.70 -8.11 13.03
CA PHE A 520 11.44 -6.85 13.03
C PHE A 520 10.70 -5.83 12.16
N VAL A 521 11.09 -4.55 12.25
CA VAL A 521 10.56 -3.52 11.34
C VAL A 521 10.88 -3.80 9.87
N TRP A 522 11.99 -4.49 9.61
CA TRP A 522 12.53 -4.75 8.27
C TRP A 522 12.20 -6.15 7.74
N GLY A 523 11.55 -7.01 8.51
CA GLY A 523 11.13 -8.33 8.05
C GLY A 523 10.90 -9.35 9.17
N ILE A 524 10.67 -10.60 8.79
CA ILE A 524 10.38 -11.71 9.67
C ILE A 524 11.33 -12.86 9.37
N PHE A 525 11.86 -13.51 10.41
CA PHE A 525 12.52 -14.81 10.27
C PHE A 525 11.61 -15.91 10.76
N LEU A 526 11.39 -16.92 9.92
CA LEU A 526 10.52 -18.05 10.17
C LEU A 526 11.01 -19.27 9.39
N GLY A 527 11.18 -20.42 10.06
CA GLY A 527 11.55 -21.67 9.40
C GLY A 527 12.83 -21.60 8.57
N GLY A 528 13.84 -20.85 9.03
CA GLY A 528 15.10 -20.62 8.30
C GLY A 528 14.98 -19.67 7.10
N THR A 529 13.80 -19.12 6.83
CA THR A 529 13.54 -18.20 5.73
C THR A 529 13.39 -16.77 6.24
N PHE A 530 13.93 -15.81 5.49
CA PHE A 530 13.70 -14.39 5.70
C PHE A 530 12.57 -13.89 4.79
N LEU A 531 11.55 -13.29 5.40
CA LEU A 531 10.43 -12.65 4.71
C LEU A 531 10.63 -11.12 4.78
N PRO A 532 10.73 -10.42 3.63
CA PRO A 532 10.97 -8.98 3.61
C PRO A 532 9.80 -8.21 4.22
N GLY A 533 10.12 -7.15 4.97
CA GLY A 533 9.13 -6.27 5.58
C GLY A 533 8.63 -5.16 4.64
N GLY A 534 7.42 -4.68 4.92
CA GLY A 534 6.83 -3.48 4.30
C GLY A 534 5.76 -2.87 5.18
N LEU A 535 4.68 -3.61 5.44
CA LEU A 535 3.62 -3.17 6.37
C LEU A 535 4.16 -2.88 7.77
N GLN A 536 5.21 -3.58 8.17
CA GLN A 536 5.93 -3.36 9.42
C GLN A 536 6.44 -1.91 9.56
N TYR A 537 6.91 -1.26 8.48
CA TYR A 537 7.31 0.15 8.55
C TYR A 537 6.14 1.08 8.87
N PHE A 538 4.95 0.81 8.32
CA PHE A 538 3.73 1.54 8.66
C PHE A 538 3.27 1.26 10.10
N ALA A 539 3.31 -0.01 10.54
CA ALA A 539 3.01 -0.37 11.92
C ALA A 539 3.95 0.31 12.92
N GLY A 540 5.25 0.40 12.59
CA GLY A 540 6.25 1.09 13.39
C GLY A 540 6.03 2.60 13.43
N THR A 541 5.65 3.18 12.30
CA THR A 541 5.25 4.59 12.21
C THR A 541 4.04 4.85 13.10
N LEU A 542 3.02 3.99 13.04
CA LEU A 542 1.82 4.11 13.89
C LEU A 542 2.17 3.99 15.37
N TYR A 543 3.04 3.05 15.74
CA TYR A 543 3.55 2.92 17.11
C TYR A 543 4.26 4.20 17.59
N LEU A 544 5.13 4.78 16.76
CA LEU A 544 5.81 6.04 17.08
C LEU A 544 4.83 7.21 17.25
N LEU A 545 3.89 7.37 16.31
CA LEU A 545 2.96 8.50 16.29
C LEU A 545 1.86 8.41 17.37
N THR A 546 1.31 7.22 17.61
CA THR A 546 0.15 7.03 18.48
C THR A 546 0.50 6.70 19.92
N PHE A 547 1.69 6.16 20.16
CA PHE A 547 2.14 5.83 21.51
C PHE A 547 3.42 6.55 21.89
N TYR A 548 4.51 6.37 21.13
CA TYR A 548 5.85 6.74 21.63
C TYR A 548 6.05 8.27 21.75
N ILE A 549 5.68 9.04 20.73
CA ILE A 549 5.74 10.50 20.75
C ILE A 549 4.79 11.07 21.82
N PRO A 550 3.49 10.68 21.88
CA PRO A 550 2.60 11.11 22.95
C PRO A 550 3.10 10.74 24.36
N PHE A 551 3.72 9.57 24.52
CA PHE A 551 4.35 9.15 25.77
C PHE A 551 5.49 10.11 26.18
N ILE A 552 6.40 10.47 25.28
CA ILE A 552 7.48 11.44 25.54
C ILE A 552 6.90 12.82 25.94
N LEU A 553 5.85 13.27 25.25
CA LEU A 553 5.17 14.52 25.57
C LEU A 553 4.54 14.48 26.98
N CYS A 554 3.88 13.37 27.32
CA CYS A 554 3.29 13.19 28.65
C CYS A 554 4.35 13.10 29.74
N LEU A 555 5.43 12.35 29.51
CA LEU A 555 6.53 12.17 30.46
C LEU A 555 7.24 13.50 30.75
N SER A 556 7.58 14.25 29.70
CA SER A 556 8.20 15.58 29.81
C SER A 556 7.26 16.61 30.47
N ASN A 557 5.95 16.51 30.23
CA ASN A 557 4.95 17.33 30.93
C ASN A 557 4.85 16.97 32.42
N CYS A 558 4.86 15.69 32.77
CA CYS A 558 4.85 15.24 34.17
C CYS A 558 6.06 15.79 34.93
N LEU A 559 7.24 15.71 34.32
CA LEU A 559 8.49 16.25 34.87
C LEU A 559 8.42 17.78 35.04
N TYR A 560 7.86 18.50 34.07
CA TYR A 560 7.66 19.94 34.17
C TYR A 560 6.68 20.34 35.29
N LEU A 561 5.58 19.61 35.45
CA LEU A 561 4.63 19.88 36.53
C LEU A 561 5.24 19.65 37.91
N GLN A 562 6.18 18.71 38.05
CA GLN A 562 6.94 18.55 39.29
C GLN A 562 7.91 19.69 39.52
N TYR A 563 8.70 20.04 38.50
CA TYR A 563 9.57 21.21 38.55
C TYR A 563 8.80 22.46 38.99
N LYS A 564 7.61 22.69 38.42
CA LYS A 564 6.74 23.80 38.79
C LYS A 564 6.25 23.69 40.24
N SER A 565 5.85 22.51 40.70
CA SER A 565 5.41 22.29 42.09
C SER A 565 6.51 22.63 43.09
N ILE A 566 7.75 22.20 42.82
CA ILE A 566 8.93 22.46 43.66
C ILE A 566 9.26 23.95 43.64
N ARG A 567 9.30 24.57 42.46
CA ARG A 567 9.60 26.00 42.29
C ARG A 567 8.57 26.89 42.98
N ASP A 568 7.29 26.58 42.83
CA ASP A 568 6.18 27.39 43.35
C ASP A 568 5.83 27.02 44.81
N GLY A 569 6.58 26.10 45.46
CA GLY A 569 6.33 25.65 46.83
C GLY A 569 4.96 24.98 47.05
N ARG A 570 4.34 24.45 45.99
CA ARG A 570 2.97 23.91 46.04
C ARG A 570 2.97 22.48 46.58
N PRO A 571 2.05 22.13 47.49
CA PRO A 571 1.92 20.77 47.99
C PRO A 571 1.57 19.79 46.87
N LYS A 572 2.07 18.56 46.98
CA LYS A 572 1.69 17.46 46.07
C LYS A 572 0.18 17.23 46.20
N PRO A 573 -0.52 16.91 45.10
CA PRO A 573 -1.97 16.74 45.16
C PRO A 573 -2.37 15.60 46.09
N CYS A 574 -3.28 15.89 47.02
CA CYS A 574 -3.67 14.96 48.09
C CYS A 574 -4.84 14.03 47.73
N SER A 575 -5.60 14.32 46.66
CA SER A 575 -6.75 13.50 46.26
C SER A 575 -6.47 12.66 45.01
N LEU A 576 -7.00 11.44 44.99
CA LEU A 576 -6.93 10.51 43.86
C LEU A 576 -7.53 11.12 42.58
N TYR A 577 -8.63 11.88 42.72
CA TYR A 577 -9.26 12.58 41.61
C TYR A 577 -8.29 13.54 40.89
N PHE A 578 -7.61 14.41 41.64
CA PHE A 578 -6.68 15.37 41.05
C PHE A 578 -5.45 14.68 40.45
N TYR A 579 -5.00 13.57 41.06
CA TYR A 579 -3.93 12.75 40.51
C TYR A 579 -4.34 12.14 39.15
N ILE A 580 -5.54 11.56 39.05
CA ILE A 580 -6.06 10.99 37.80
C ILE A 580 -6.23 12.09 36.74
N CYS A 581 -6.86 13.22 37.06
CA CYS A 581 -7.01 14.32 36.11
C CYS A 581 -5.67 14.83 35.58
N ARG A 582 -4.64 14.91 36.44
CA ARG A 582 -3.29 15.34 36.07
C ARG A 582 -2.57 14.35 35.14
N HIS A 583 -2.85 13.06 35.27
CA HIS A 583 -2.15 11.99 34.56
C HIS A 583 -3.03 11.23 33.54
N PHE A 584 -4.24 11.71 33.28
CA PHE A 584 -5.23 11.07 32.41
C PHE A 584 -4.67 10.70 31.02
N LEU A 585 -3.98 11.63 30.35
CA LEU A 585 -3.39 11.36 29.04
C LEU A 585 -2.28 10.29 29.11
N MET A 586 -1.48 10.28 30.17
CA MET A 586 -0.45 9.23 30.36
C MET A 586 -1.12 7.85 30.50
N LEU A 587 -2.16 7.76 31.32
CA LEU A 587 -2.93 6.52 31.50
C LEU A 587 -3.60 6.07 30.19
N PHE A 588 -4.19 7.00 29.45
CA PHE A 588 -4.80 6.72 28.15
C PHE A 588 -3.80 6.08 27.18
N PHE A 589 -2.60 6.65 26.99
CA PHE A 589 -1.61 6.09 26.06
C PHE A 589 -1.00 4.77 26.55
N ILE A 590 -0.86 4.57 27.87
CA ILE A 590 -0.44 3.28 28.43
C ILE A 590 -1.50 2.21 28.17
N LEU A 591 -2.79 2.51 28.38
CA LEU A 591 -3.89 1.60 28.09
C LEU A 591 -4.01 1.29 26.59
N TRP A 592 -3.85 2.31 25.74
CA TRP A 592 -3.80 2.14 24.29
C TRP A 592 -2.72 1.14 23.87
N GLN A 593 -1.52 1.25 24.45
CA GLN A 593 -0.43 0.32 24.16
C GLN A 593 -0.66 -1.08 24.74
N ALA A 594 -1.32 -1.18 25.89
CA ALA A 594 -1.71 -2.48 26.46
C ALA A 594 -2.74 -3.20 25.57
N LEU A 595 -3.67 -2.47 24.95
CA LEU A 595 -4.60 -3.04 23.96
C LEU A 595 -3.85 -3.61 22.75
N TRP A 596 -2.81 -2.92 22.25
CA TRP A 596 -1.95 -3.48 21.19
C TRP A 596 -1.23 -4.75 21.63
N ALA A 597 -0.72 -4.82 22.86
CA ALA A 597 -0.13 -6.06 23.38
C ALA A 597 -1.15 -7.23 23.39
N ILE A 598 -2.41 -6.95 23.74
CA ILE A 598 -3.50 -7.94 23.69
C ILE A 598 -3.80 -8.38 22.25
N VAL A 599 -3.79 -7.46 21.28
CA VAL A 599 -3.95 -7.83 19.86
C VAL A 599 -2.86 -8.83 19.43
N TYR A 600 -1.60 -8.60 19.80
CA TYR A 600 -0.50 -9.51 19.48
C TYR A 600 -0.62 -10.86 20.18
N PHE A 601 -1.19 -10.90 21.39
CA PHE A 601 -1.54 -12.15 22.06
C PHE A 601 -2.52 -12.99 21.22
N PHE A 602 -3.60 -12.38 20.71
CA PHE A 602 -4.59 -13.09 19.89
C PHE A 602 -4.04 -13.48 18.51
N SER A 603 -3.15 -12.68 17.92
CA SER A 603 -2.58 -12.99 16.60
C SER A 603 -1.44 -14.02 16.65
N TYR A 604 -0.60 -13.98 17.68
CA TYR A 604 0.69 -14.70 17.72
C TYR A 604 0.93 -15.52 19.01
N GLY A 605 -0.07 -15.60 19.88
CA GLY A 605 -0.07 -16.44 21.08
C GLY A 605 0.62 -15.83 22.30
N THR A 606 0.66 -16.62 23.37
CA THR A 606 1.24 -16.27 24.68
C THR A 606 2.70 -15.81 24.57
N LEU A 607 3.48 -16.44 23.70
CA LEU A 607 4.89 -16.11 23.52
C LEU A 607 5.07 -14.67 23.04
N ALA A 608 4.25 -14.20 22.10
CA ALA A 608 4.29 -12.83 21.60
C ALA A 608 3.88 -11.80 22.67
N PHE A 609 3.03 -12.19 23.61
CA PHE A 609 2.68 -11.32 24.74
C PHE A 609 3.87 -11.14 25.68
N PHE A 610 4.54 -12.22 26.10
CA PHE A 610 5.67 -12.12 27.04
C PHE A 610 6.96 -11.62 26.38
N LEU A 611 7.20 -12.01 25.13
CA LEU A 611 8.34 -11.57 24.33
C LEU A 611 7.96 -10.44 23.36
N GLY A 612 6.94 -9.65 23.69
CA GLY A 612 6.51 -8.46 22.94
C GLY A 612 7.30 -7.22 23.35
N PHE A 613 8.53 -7.08 22.87
CA PHE A 613 9.47 -6.03 23.28
C PHE A 613 8.97 -4.61 22.96
N THR A 614 8.40 -4.38 21.78
CA THR A 614 7.83 -3.07 21.41
C THR A 614 6.40 -2.88 21.90
N HIS A 615 5.76 -3.94 22.40
CA HIS A 615 4.37 -3.93 22.83
C HIS A 615 4.26 -4.00 24.35
N THR A 616 4.23 -5.20 24.92
CA THR A 616 4.12 -5.45 26.37
C THR A 616 5.23 -4.75 27.17
N TRP A 617 6.49 -4.86 26.75
CA TRP A 617 7.60 -4.25 27.50
C TRP A 617 7.63 -2.73 27.39
N SER A 618 7.05 -2.14 26.34
CA SER A 618 6.86 -0.69 26.24
C SER A 618 5.85 -0.18 27.28
N VAL A 619 4.82 -0.97 27.62
CA VAL A 619 3.90 -0.67 28.73
C VAL A 619 4.66 -0.67 30.06
N VAL A 620 5.45 -1.72 30.31
CA VAL A 620 6.27 -1.85 31.53
C VAL A 620 7.26 -0.68 31.64
N MET A 621 7.98 -0.38 30.56
CA MET A 621 8.90 0.75 30.49
C MET A 621 8.18 2.08 30.78
N ALA A 622 7.00 2.31 30.19
CA ALA A 622 6.22 3.52 30.42
C ALA A 622 5.81 3.68 31.89
N LEU A 623 5.36 2.59 32.53
CA LEU A 623 5.01 2.58 33.96
C LEU A 623 6.22 2.86 34.84
N ILE A 624 7.37 2.24 34.56
CA ILE A 624 8.63 2.47 35.30
C ILE A 624 9.07 3.92 35.16
N LEU A 625 9.16 4.45 33.94
CA LEU A 625 9.60 5.83 33.68
C LEU A 625 8.63 6.85 34.29
N TRP A 626 7.32 6.58 34.21
CA TRP A 626 6.33 7.43 34.85
C TRP A 626 6.49 7.44 36.38
N ARG A 627 6.69 6.27 37.01
CA ARG A 627 6.99 6.17 38.44
C ARG A 627 8.29 6.87 38.82
N LEU A 628 9.35 6.74 38.01
CA LEU A 628 10.62 7.41 38.23
C LEU A 628 10.48 8.93 38.17
N VAL A 629 9.68 9.47 37.24
CA VAL A 629 9.32 10.88 37.27
C VAL A 629 8.64 11.20 38.59
N ILE A 630 7.58 10.48 38.98
CA ILE A 630 6.82 10.75 40.23
C ILE A 630 7.70 10.79 41.48
N THR A 631 8.72 9.94 41.52
CA THR A 631 9.58 9.72 42.70
C THR A 631 10.95 10.38 42.61
N LEU A 632 11.22 11.19 41.57
CA LEU A 632 12.52 11.80 41.35
C LEU A 632 12.89 12.76 42.51
N PRO A 633 14.11 12.66 43.09
CA PRO A 633 14.53 13.56 44.16
C PRO A 633 14.56 15.03 43.72
N GLU A 634 14.14 15.94 44.59
CA GLU A 634 14.10 17.38 44.30
C GLU A 634 15.48 17.94 43.90
N SER A 635 16.56 17.43 44.50
CA SER A 635 17.94 17.81 44.16
C SER A 635 18.27 17.56 42.68
N LYS A 636 17.78 16.47 42.09
CA LYS A 636 17.97 16.15 40.67
C LYS A 636 17.11 17.04 39.78
N ILE A 637 15.93 17.46 40.22
CA ILE A 637 15.05 18.38 39.48
C ILE A 637 15.57 19.84 39.52
N ILE A 638 16.15 20.26 40.65
CA ILE A 638 16.67 21.62 40.85
C ILE A 638 18.05 21.81 40.20
N SER A 639 18.84 20.74 40.05
CA SER A 639 20.12 20.76 39.32
C SER A 639 19.98 21.15 37.83
N ILE A 640 18.74 21.17 37.31
CA ILE A 640 18.44 21.41 35.91
C ILE A 640 18.63 22.90 35.57
N GLY A 641 19.67 23.16 34.78
CA GLY A 641 20.10 24.50 34.35
C GLY A 641 21.52 24.86 34.79
N ARG A 642 22.11 24.17 35.78
CA ARG A 642 23.53 24.39 36.16
C ARG A 642 24.46 23.74 35.12
N PRO A 643 25.66 24.30 34.85
CA PRO A 643 26.66 23.65 34.00
C PRO A 643 26.98 22.25 34.54
N ARG A 644 27.00 21.24 33.67
CA ARG A 644 27.60 19.95 34.04
C ARG A 644 29.08 20.20 34.31
N GLN A 645 29.54 19.96 35.54
CA GLN A 645 30.97 19.78 35.77
C GLN A 645 31.37 18.50 35.04
N VAL A 646 32.05 18.66 33.90
CA VAL A 646 32.77 17.56 33.27
C VAL A 646 33.90 17.24 34.23
N VAL A 647 33.79 16.14 34.98
CA VAL A 647 34.92 15.60 35.74
C VAL A 647 35.88 15.05 34.70
N GLY A 648 36.78 15.91 34.22
CA GLY A 648 37.89 15.50 33.37
C GLY A 648 38.87 14.71 34.22
N THR A 649 38.87 13.39 34.11
CA THR A 649 40.07 12.61 34.39
C THR A 649 40.99 12.83 33.19
N PRO A 650 42.16 13.48 33.33
CA PRO A 650 43.05 13.64 32.20
C PRO A 650 43.64 12.27 31.84
N LEU A 651 43.24 11.75 30.68
CA LEU A 651 43.94 10.69 29.98
C LEU A 651 45.20 11.31 29.37
N LEU A 652 46.30 11.32 30.13
CA LEU A 652 47.72 11.39 29.76
C LEU A 652 48.50 12.31 30.71
N PRO A 653 49.69 11.88 31.22
CA PRO A 653 50.56 12.74 32.00
C PRO A 653 51.29 13.72 31.06
N SER A 654 51.14 15.02 31.29
CA SER A 654 51.87 16.05 30.56
C SER A 654 53.33 16.09 31.02
N SER A 655 54.22 15.48 30.25
CA SER A 655 55.62 15.84 30.23
C SER A 655 55.80 17.13 29.43
N GLN A 656 56.28 18.20 30.07
CA GLN A 656 57.40 19.00 29.53
C GLN A 656 57.78 20.09 30.53
N ALA A 657 58.94 19.87 31.14
CA ALA A 657 59.78 20.92 31.67
C ALA A 657 60.31 21.77 30.50
N ASN A 658 60.28 23.09 30.63
CA ASN A 658 61.34 23.91 30.08
C ASN A 658 61.56 25.18 30.90
N LYS A 659 62.75 25.24 31.49
CA LYS A 659 63.37 26.40 32.15
C LYS A 659 63.72 27.49 31.14
N ARG A 660 63.78 28.73 31.65
CA ARG A 660 64.56 29.94 31.26
C ARG A 660 63.62 31.16 31.22
N LEU A 661 63.95 32.36 31.67
CA LEU A 661 65.17 32.95 32.23
C LEU A 661 64.76 34.22 33.00
N SER A 662 65.49 34.50 34.07
CA SER A 662 65.38 35.62 35.00
C SER A 662 65.95 36.95 34.47
N GLN A 663 65.53 38.06 35.11
CA GLN A 663 66.21 39.34 35.43
C GLN A 663 65.60 40.63 34.81
N PRO A 664 65.81 41.83 35.40
CA PRO A 664 65.67 42.17 36.83
C PRO A 664 64.99 43.56 37.05
N THR A 665 64.73 43.85 38.33
CA THR A 665 64.30 45.12 38.95
C THR A 665 65.33 46.25 38.84
N GLU A 666 64.87 47.49 38.66
CA GLU A 666 65.59 48.72 39.03
C GLU A 666 64.63 49.73 39.70
N GLU A 667 65.01 50.18 40.90
CA GLU A 667 64.53 51.38 41.60
C GLU A 667 65.62 52.47 41.54
N PRO A 668 65.28 53.75 41.71
CA PRO A 668 66.06 54.88 41.21
C PRO A 668 67.10 55.41 42.21
N MET A 669 68.21 55.96 41.71
CA MET A 669 69.13 56.80 42.50
C MET A 669 69.09 58.27 42.04
N SER A 670 68.96 59.15 43.04
CA SER A 670 69.17 60.60 42.97
C SER A 670 70.62 60.96 43.38
N PRO A 671 71.09 62.19 43.13
CA PRO A 671 72.47 62.43 42.73
C PRO A 671 73.38 62.97 43.83
N SER A 672 74.66 62.59 43.75
CA SER A 672 75.83 63.45 43.96
C SER A 672 77.08 62.78 43.42
#